data_AF-A0AAD5H710-F1
#
_entry.id   AF-A0AAD5H710-F1
#
_cell.length_a   1.000
_cell.length_b   1.000
_cell.length_c   1.000
_cell.angle_alpha   90.00
_cell.angle_beta   90.00
_cell.angle_gamma   90.00
#
_symmetry.space_group_name_H-M   'P 1'
#
loop_
_entity.id
_entity.type
_entity.pdbx_description
1 polymer ?
#
loop_
_entity_poly.entity_id
_entity_poly.type
_entity_poly.pdbx_seq_one_letter_code
_entity_poly.pdbx_strand_id
1 'polypeptide(L)'
;MHIAGAASMLAFKTKRQPATGKGATSKFPASASGASSRRHLNLATVVLLPLLVAACYFKQHAWTAPQSWHAYTNAAPTSAGASQLLKERLSSVPWPRILEEEDALRGLTYYGSGRGLHRLADKLLAGQPIKIVAMGGSVTAWAGGNPNGEAYIARFFQYINSTFPHLQHELYNKGMSAWNSAQFEPCLEHIVPEGADLVVVEFAINDASLQRSEARLPAGPSYDSPGRRAFELLLRRLQAMPSRPAVLLLQMYPWWQAFGDGATQGLYYREPETEMTVLAQYYDMPVVSLRAAAWHLMSAGIEGFKIDKVLAQPNRNFGNTSHVVPLANVTTERGLYFYYDCVHPDSHGLRTLAELLIHPVARAVHEVAAGLQPKRRTDPRLEGRRPPMIPNSPDLSPSLCFMLEGFKPVVKAAEGFEYRALKPNATNFVQQKWGYYGTKPGDWAEMELDTQMDAAHPQATTSVYLTYLTSWKDMGTARVTCTGCECKPMDINAHVPMAVTTVFFNRLIPVSQHKQCRIRITILEAKEPSQQQSQHFMIAAAMLRSDLGLQPSAPSCAQAATPPNPYVALCLSVKDEWAELPEWVEHHLKVGVGKMYILDDGSQPPMSTVLAPYIASGAVEYHWFEGVPQPPQPFAAPSPAAAERVGAGAAAPVLPELLSGFNYSNGERFQLFAYDWCMQHHRNDHTWMGFVDVDEYIILRADIPSLPELLQRYEQFGGLALFSKIFGTNGHKTRPAGGTRQGFTKCAPAMQKEYYKTIANLHYVLPTIGKFGPHAFRMRDGAKTVNSRGLTVISGESERVVKDEIFLHHYWTRSEEEFAAKLQRGGGIHKTNRFNTGHMTFVDTTCTLDCLDAVRYTSDSEGAQ
;
A
#
# COMPACT_ATOMS: atom_id res chain seq x y z
N MET A 1 58.68 22.86 -22.76
CA MET A 1 59.26 21.69 -23.46
C MET A 1 58.08 20.86 -24.00
N HIS A 2 57.95 20.82 -25.32
CA HIS A 2 57.11 19.99 -26.22
C HIS A 2 55.62 19.72 -25.89
N ILE A 3 54.64 20.40 -26.55
CA ILE A 3 53.97 20.14 -27.88
C ILE A 3 52.91 19.02 -27.74
N ALA A 4 51.66 19.06 -28.21
CA ALA A 4 50.71 19.94 -28.92
C ALA A 4 49.33 19.22 -28.84
N GLY A 5 48.14 19.73 -29.16
CA GLY A 5 47.65 20.95 -29.79
C GLY A 5 46.15 20.72 -30.06
N ALA A 6 45.34 21.74 -29.82
CA ALA A 6 43.87 21.72 -29.91
C ALA A 6 43.38 22.37 -31.22
N ALA A 7 42.10 22.10 -31.51
CA ALA A 7 41.08 23.01 -32.08
C ALA A 7 40.75 23.01 -33.60
N SER A 8 39.46 22.72 -33.83
CA SER A 8 38.44 23.53 -34.54
C SER A 8 38.38 23.65 -36.08
N MET A 9 37.31 23.05 -36.63
CA MET A 9 36.07 23.67 -37.20
C MET A 9 36.09 24.80 -38.27
N LEU A 10 35.13 24.66 -39.23
CA LEU A 10 34.57 25.58 -40.25
C LEU A 10 35.42 25.88 -41.53
N ALA A 11 34.90 26.06 -42.76
CA ALA A 11 33.61 25.86 -43.43
C ALA A 11 33.74 26.16 -44.95
N PHE A 12 32.72 25.77 -45.74
CA PHE A 12 32.16 26.40 -46.98
C PHE A 12 32.63 26.08 -48.43
N LYS A 13 31.58 25.79 -49.25
CA LYS A 13 31.32 26.05 -50.71
C LYS A 13 32.14 25.24 -51.76
N THR A 14 31.65 24.77 -52.91
CA THR A 14 30.43 25.02 -53.73
C THR A 14 30.27 24.00 -54.89
N LYS A 15 29.00 23.65 -55.21
CA LYS A 15 28.34 23.46 -56.54
C LYS A 15 29.02 22.72 -57.71
N ARG A 16 28.30 21.75 -58.32
CA ARG A 16 27.54 21.90 -59.60
C ARG A 16 26.59 20.70 -59.87
N GLN A 17 25.50 21.03 -60.57
CA GLN A 17 24.26 20.31 -60.95
C GLN A 17 24.38 19.79 -62.42
N PRO A 18 23.33 19.35 -63.17
CA PRO A 18 21.93 18.92 -62.83
C PRO A 18 21.39 17.69 -63.63
N ALA A 19 20.18 17.21 -63.28
CA ALA A 19 19.04 16.89 -64.18
C ALA A 19 17.87 16.35 -63.31
N THR A 20 16.84 17.12 -62.92
CA THR A 20 15.54 17.40 -63.59
C THR A 20 14.81 16.13 -64.09
N GLY A 21 13.57 15.81 -63.72
CA GLY A 21 12.44 16.71 -63.37
C GLY A 21 11.36 16.14 -62.44
N LYS A 22 10.62 17.10 -61.88
CA LYS A 22 9.41 17.08 -61.04
C LYS A 22 8.16 16.77 -61.90
N GLY A 23 6.95 16.53 -61.41
CA GLY A 23 6.29 16.69 -60.10
C GLY A 23 4.87 16.11 -60.18
N ALA A 24 4.31 15.56 -59.10
CA ALA A 24 3.43 16.22 -58.14
C ALA A 24 2.01 16.54 -58.67
N THR A 25 0.96 15.92 -58.10
CA THR A 25 0.04 16.56 -57.12
C THR A 25 -1.21 15.71 -56.85
N SER A 26 -1.66 15.80 -55.59
CA SER A 26 -2.87 15.28 -54.96
C SER A 26 -4.19 15.87 -55.49
N LYS A 27 -5.32 15.15 -55.33
CA LYS A 27 -6.62 15.66 -54.82
C LYS A 27 -7.67 14.53 -54.66
N PHE A 28 -8.35 14.50 -53.51
CA PHE A 28 -9.59 13.76 -53.16
C PHE A 28 -10.85 14.48 -53.74
N PRO A 29 -12.11 14.08 -53.45
CA PRO A 29 -12.90 12.94 -53.94
C PRO A 29 -14.28 13.40 -54.51
N ALA A 30 -15.13 12.50 -55.04
CA ALA A 30 -16.60 12.69 -55.03
C ALA A 30 -17.37 11.43 -55.50
N SER A 31 -18.50 11.24 -54.82
CA SER A 31 -19.52 10.18 -54.90
C SER A 31 -20.51 10.29 -56.06
N ALA A 32 -21.13 9.15 -56.40
CA ALA A 32 -22.54 8.89 -56.78
C ALA A 32 -22.54 7.57 -57.55
N SER A 33 -23.48 6.63 -57.54
CA SER A 33 -24.82 6.43 -56.99
C SER A 33 -25.34 5.16 -57.70
N GLY A 34 -26.23 4.35 -57.10
CA GLY A 34 -27.04 3.41 -57.90
C GLY A 34 -27.21 2.02 -57.31
N ALA A 35 -28.31 1.82 -56.59
CA ALA A 35 -28.79 0.54 -56.10
C ALA A 35 -29.77 -0.13 -57.09
N SER A 36 -29.84 -1.47 -57.08
CA SER A 36 -31.04 -2.34 -57.18
C SER A 36 -30.56 -3.74 -57.62
N SER A 37 -30.63 -4.79 -56.79
CA SER A 37 -31.76 -5.58 -56.28
C SER A 37 -31.84 -6.98 -56.94
N ARG A 38 -31.46 -7.98 -56.14
CA ARG A 38 -31.98 -9.36 -56.00
C ARG A 38 -32.56 -10.08 -57.24
N ARG A 39 -32.09 -11.32 -57.50
CA ARG A 39 -32.72 -12.57 -57.02
C ARG A 39 -31.98 -13.85 -57.50
N HIS A 40 -31.76 -14.74 -56.53
CA HIS A 40 -31.67 -16.22 -56.56
C HIS A 40 -30.88 -16.98 -57.66
N LEU A 41 -29.88 -17.79 -57.29
CA LEU A 41 -29.97 -19.27 -57.23
C LEU A 41 -28.64 -19.93 -56.76
N ASN A 42 -28.79 -20.86 -55.81
CA ASN A 42 -28.12 -22.15 -55.54
C ASN A 42 -26.58 -22.34 -55.57
N LEU A 43 -26.08 -22.69 -54.38
CA LEU A 43 -24.85 -23.40 -54.05
C LEU A 43 -24.81 -24.80 -54.67
N ALA A 44 -23.98 -25.00 -55.69
CA ALA A 44 -23.22 -26.22 -55.94
C ALA A 44 -22.16 -25.85 -56.98
N THR A 45 -20.96 -26.43 -56.89
CA THR A 45 -19.88 -26.35 -57.92
C THR A 45 -18.77 -25.28 -57.79
N VAL A 46 -18.33 -24.90 -56.58
CA VAL A 46 -17.00 -24.22 -56.41
C VAL A 46 -16.23 -24.71 -55.15
N VAL A 47 -16.21 -26.02 -54.88
CA VAL A 47 -15.50 -26.56 -53.68
C VAL A 47 -14.35 -27.54 -53.99
N LEU A 48 -14.15 -28.00 -55.22
CA LEU A 48 -13.24 -29.15 -55.44
C LEU A 48 -11.82 -28.86 -55.96
N LEU A 49 -11.38 -27.60 -56.09
CA LEU A 49 -10.01 -27.30 -56.53
C LEU A 49 -9.00 -26.78 -55.48
N PRO A 50 -9.37 -26.28 -54.27
CA PRO A 50 -8.35 -25.91 -53.27
C PRO A 50 -7.84 -27.09 -52.42
N LEU A 51 -8.52 -28.24 -52.43
CA LEU A 51 -8.24 -29.36 -51.52
C LEU A 51 -7.08 -30.27 -51.95
N LEU A 52 -6.63 -30.21 -53.21
CA LEU A 52 -5.55 -31.08 -53.70
C LEU A 52 -4.15 -30.44 -53.59
N VAL A 53 -4.04 -29.11 -53.49
CA VAL A 53 -2.74 -28.43 -53.31
C VAL A 53 -2.31 -28.40 -51.84
N ALA A 54 -3.25 -28.40 -50.89
CA ALA A 54 -2.94 -28.52 -49.46
C ALA A 54 -2.42 -29.93 -49.07
N ALA A 55 -2.78 -30.98 -49.81
CA ALA A 55 -2.39 -32.36 -49.49
C ALA A 55 -0.93 -32.73 -49.85
N CYS A 56 -0.28 -31.99 -50.75
CA CYS A 56 1.12 -32.23 -51.10
C CYS A 56 2.13 -31.41 -50.26
N TYR A 57 1.73 -30.26 -49.71
CA TYR A 57 2.61 -29.46 -48.85
C TYR A 57 2.71 -30.00 -47.41
N PHE A 58 1.72 -30.78 -46.95
CA PHE A 58 1.71 -31.38 -45.61
C PHE A 58 2.50 -32.70 -45.49
N LYS A 59 3.14 -33.20 -46.56
CA LYS A 59 3.90 -34.47 -46.55
C LYS A 59 5.43 -34.31 -46.38
N GLN A 60 5.98 -33.10 -46.29
CA GLN A 60 7.44 -32.90 -46.16
C GLN A 60 7.93 -32.27 -44.85
N HIS A 61 7.04 -31.90 -43.92
CA HIS A 61 7.41 -31.50 -42.56
C HIS A 61 6.51 -32.15 -41.50
N ALA A 62 6.33 -33.47 -41.62
CA ALA A 62 5.91 -34.27 -40.48
C ALA A 62 7.12 -34.36 -39.52
N TRP A 63 7.09 -33.58 -38.44
CA TRP A 63 7.89 -33.89 -37.27
C TRP A 63 7.43 -35.26 -36.78
N THR A 64 8.22 -36.29 -37.06
CA THR A 64 8.05 -37.61 -36.45
C THR A 64 8.29 -37.45 -34.95
N ALA A 65 7.22 -37.39 -34.18
CA ALA A 65 7.28 -37.62 -32.75
C ALA A 65 8.03 -38.95 -32.52
N PRO A 66 9.06 -39.01 -31.66
CA PRO A 66 9.71 -40.26 -31.34
C PRO A 66 8.65 -41.25 -30.82
N GLN A 67 8.58 -42.46 -31.37
CA GLN A 67 7.66 -43.53 -30.96
C GLN A 67 7.89 -44.05 -29.51
N SER A 68 8.62 -43.32 -28.65
CA SER A 68 8.90 -43.71 -27.27
C SER A 68 7.88 -43.17 -26.24
N TRP A 69 6.88 -42.38 -26.64
CA TRP A 69 5.92 -41.75 -25.71
C TRP A 69 4.84 -42.68 -25.14
N HIS A 70 4.74 -43.93 -25.61
CA HIS A 70 3.75 -44.91 -25.13
C HIS A 70 4.30 -45.99 -24.18
N ALA A 71 5.54 -45.85 -23.70
CA ALA A 71 6.16 -46.88 -22.86
C ALA A 71 6.07 -46.67 -21.33
N TYR A 72 5.36 -45.65 -20.84
CA TYR A 72 5.31 -45.37 -19.39
C TYR A 72 4.02 -45.78 -18.68
N THR A 73 3.03 -46.34 -19.38
CA THR A 73 1.78 -46.75 -18.73
C THR A 73 1.67 -48.23 -18.39
N ASN A 74 2.64 -49.10 -18.72
CA ASN A 74 2.53 -50.54 -18.37
C ASN A 74 3.84 -51.35 -18.18
N ALA A 75 4.98 -50.71 -17.94
CA ALA A 75 6.18 -51.45 -17.52
C ALA A 75 6.89 -50.65 -16.44
N ALA A 76 7.03 -51.22 -15.24
CA ALA A 76 7.87 -50.66 -14.18
C ALA A 76 9.32 -50.66 -14.68
N PRO A 77 9.90 -49.51 -15.08
CA PRO A 77 11.31 -49.45 -15.39
C PRO A 77 12.02 -49.52 -14.04
N THR A 78 13.20 -50.13 -14.01
CA THR A 78 14.08 -50.05 -12.83
C THR A 78 14.17 -48.58 -12.39
N SER A 79 13.77 -48.31 -11.14
CA SER A 79 13.37 -46.98 -10.65
C SER A 79 14.43 -45.88 -10.79
N ALA A 80 15.70 -46.24 -10.94
CA ALA A 80 16.80 -45.30 -11.09
C ALA A 80 16.88 -44.65 -12.50
N GLY A 81 16.67 -45.43 -13.58
CA GLY A 81 16.85 -44.94 -14.95
C GLY A 81 15.75 -43.97 -15.40
N ALA A 82 14.49 -44.28 -15.05
CA ALA A 82 13.36 -43.39 -15.30
C ALA A 82 13.44 -42.09 -14.49
N SER A 83 13.90 -42.17 -13.23
CA SER A 83 14.12 -40.99 -12.38
C SER A 83 15.22 -40.08 -12.94
N GLN A 84 16.30 -40.65 -13.49
CA GLN A 84 17.39 -39.89 -14.09
C GLN A 84 16.94 -39.17 -15.38
N LEU A 85 16.23 -39.87 -16.27
CA LEU A 85 15.66 -39.27 -17.49
C LEU A 85 14.68 -38.14 -17.15
N LEU A 86 13.82 -38.32 -16.14
CA LEU A 86 12.92 -37.26 -15.69
C LEU A 86 13.69 -36.05 -15.17
N LYS A 87 14.75 -36.26 -14.38
CA LYS A 87 15.61 -35.18 -13.88
C LYS A 87 16.28 -34.41 -15.01
N GLU A 88 16.83 -35.11 -16.00
CA GLU A 88 17.44 -34.50 -17.19
C GLU A 88 16.42 -33.66 -17.96
N ARG A 89 15.21 -34.20 -18.19
CA ARG A 89 14.14 -33.47 -18.88
C ARG A 89 13.69 -32.23 -18.11
N LEU A 90 13.51 -32.33 -16.80
CA LEU A 90 13.11 -31.20 -15.95
C LEU A 90 14.18 -30.11 -15.89
N SER A 91 15.46 -30.48 -16.00
CA SER A 91 16.58 -29.55 -16.05
C SER A 91 16.79 -28.86 -17.41
N SER A 92 16.18 -29.37 -18.49
CA SER A 92 16.33 -28.80 -19.82
C SER A 92 15.36 -27.64 -20.06
N VAL A 93 15.87 -26.49 -20.48
CA VAL A 93 15.07 -25.33 -20.92
C VAL A 93 15.32 -25.04 -22.40
N PRO A 94 14.33 -24.52 -23.16
CA PRO A 94 14.48 -24.22 -24.60
C PRO A 94 15.48 -23.08 -24.94
N TRP A 95 16.13 -22.49 -23.94
CA TRP A 95 17.08 -21.40 -24.08
C TRP A 95 18.30 -21.65 -23.18
N PRO A 96 19.45 -20.98 -23.40
CA PRO A 96 20.57 -21.06 -22.47
C PRO A 96 20.13 -20.64 -21.07
N ARG A 97 20.34 -21.52 -20.09
CA ARG A 97 19.96 -21.32 -18.69
C ARG A 97 20.57 -20.04 -18.14
N ILE A 98 19.78 -19.29 -17.39
CA ILE A 98 20.16 -17.99 -16.84
C ILE A 98 20.49 -18.08 -15.35
N LEU A 99 19.64 -18.79 -14.59
CA LEU A 99 19.82 -19.00 -13.16
C LEU A 99 20.54 -20.32 -12.91
N GLU A 100 21.58 -20.26 -12.10
CA GLU A 100 22.14 -21.46 -11.51
C GLU A 100 21.17 -22.07 -10.50
N GLU A 101 21.38 -23.34 -10.13
CA GLU A 101 20.48 -24.04 -9.20
C GLU A 101 20.38 -23.34 -7.84
N GLU A 102 21.49 -22.78 -7.33
CA GLU A 102 21.48 -22.00 -6.10
C GLU A 102 20.60 -20.76 -6.20
N ASP A 103 20.70 -19.98 -7.29
CA ASP A 103 19.91 -18.77 -7.47
C ASP A 103 18.40 -19.09 -7.55
N ALA A 104 18.05 -20.16 -8.27
CA ALA A 104 16.67 -20.64 -8.36
C ALA A 104 16.12 -21.10 -6.99
N LEU A 105 16.93 -21.80 -6.19
CA LEU A 105 16.58 -22.22 -4.84
C LEU A 105 16.40 -21.03 -3.89
N ARG A 106 17.29 -20.03 -3.96
CA ARG A 106 17.16 -18.78 -3.20
C ARG A 106 15.89 -18.02 -3.58
N GLY A 107 15.52 -18.08 -4.86
CA GLY A 107 14.29 -17.51 -5.39
C GLY A 107 13.03 -18.11 -4.79
N LEU A 108 13.04 -19.39 -4.37
CA LEU A 108 11.89 -20.06 -3.76
C LEU A 108 11.73 -19.67 -2.28
N THR A 109 11.27 -18.44 -2.05
CA THR A 109 11.10 -17.87 -0.70
C THR A 109 10.05 -18.58 0.15
N TYR A 110 9.08 -19.26 -0.46
CA TYR A 110 8.13 -20.12 0.22
C TYR A 110 7.58 -21.20 -0.71
N TYR A 111 7.66 -22.47 -0.33
CA TYR A 111 7.05 -23.58 -1.10
C TYR A 111 5.71 -24.04 -0.53
N GLY A 112 5.50 -23.88 0.78
CA GLY A 112 4.34 -24.44 1.47
C GLY A 112 4.28 -25.97 1.38
N SER A 113 3.07 -26.52 1.35
CA SER A 113 2.83 -27.95 1.22
C SER A 113 2.95 -28.48 -0.21
N GLY A 114 3.06 -27.62 -1.22
CA GLY A 114 3.10 -28.03 -2.64
C GLY A 114 1.80 -28.60 -3.19
N ARG A 115 0.72 -28.76 -2.39
CA ARG A 115 -0.51 -29.48 -2.77
C ARG A 115 -1.16 -29.01 -4.07
N GLY A 116 -1.15 -27.70 -4.34
CA GLY A 116 -1.64 -27.15 -5.60
C GLY A 116 -0.82 -27.66 -6.77
N LEU A 117 0.50 -27.52 -6.66
CA LEU A 117 1.45 -27.94 -7.68
C LEU A 117 1.52 -29.46 -7.84
N HIS A 118 1.25 -30.25 -6.78
CA HIS A 118 1.15 -31.70 -6.89
C HIS A 118 -0.01 -32.12 -7.81
N ARG A 119 -1.19 -31.47 -7.71
CA ARG A 119 -2.30 -31.74 -8.64
C ARG A 119 -1.95 -31.41 -10.09
N LEU A 120 -1.24 -30.29 -10.29
CA LEU A 120 -0.73 -29.91 -11.61
C LEU A 120 0.27 -30.96 -12.13
N ALA A 121 1.22 -31.37 -11.28
CA ALA A 121 2.22 -32.37 -11.59
C ALA A 121 1.61 -33.75 -11.91
N ASP A 122 0.58 -34.17 -11.17
CA ASP A 122 -0.19 -35.40 -11.47
C ASP A 122 -0.75 -35.35 -12.90
N LYS A 123 -1.38 -34.24 -13.31
CA LYS A 123 -1.90 -34.07 -14.67
C LYS A 123 -0.79 -34.10 -15.73
N LEU A 124 0.32 -33.39 -15.48
CA LEU A 124 1.46 -33.34 -16.39
C LEU A 124 2.10 -34.72 -16.58
N LEU A 125 2.31 -35.47 -15.49
CA LEU A 125 2.84 -36.84 -15.52
C LEU A 125 1.87 -37.82 -16.18
N ALA A 126 0.56 -37.60 -16.04
CA ALA A 126 -0.48 -38.36 -16.72
C ALA A 126 -0.66 -37.96 -18.20
N GLY A 127 0.08 -36.98 -18.72
CA GLY A 127 -0.03 -36.50 -20.09
C GLY A 127 -1.36 -35.83 -20.41
N GLN A 128 -2.04 -35.27 -19.40
CA GLN A 128 -3.33 -34.59 -19.55
C GLN A 128 -3.15 -33.12 -19.93
N PRO A 129 -4.11 -32.50 -20.64
CA PRO A 129 -4.06 -31.09 -20.92
C PRO A 129 -4.16 -30.25 -19.65
N ILE A 130 -3.44 -29.12 -19.64
CA ILE A 130 -3.52 -28.11 -18.61
C ILE A 130 -3.86 -26.72 -19.17
N LYS A 131 -4.52 -25.93 -18.34
CA LYS A 131 -4.76 -24.50 -18.58
C LYS A 131 -3.93 -23.66 -17.61
N ILE A 132 -3.02 -22.86 -18.16
CA ILE A 132 -2.19 -21.91 -17.39
C ILE A 132 -2.72 -20.50 -17.59
N VAL A 133 -2.93 -19.79 -16.50
CA VAL A 133 -3.36 -18.39 -16.49
C VAL A 133 -2.27 -17.57 -15.81
N ALA A 134 -1.88 -16.44 -16.39
CA ALA A 134 -1.07 -15.45 -15.70
C ALA A 134 -1.85 -14.15 -15.58
N MET A 135 -1.87 -13.61 -14.35
CA MET A 135 -2.50 -12.35 -14.02
C MET A 135 -1.50 -11.44 -13.32
N GLY A 136 -1.47 -10.18 -13.75
CA GLY A 136 -0.49 -9.23 -13.26
C GLY A 136 -0.49 -7.93 -14.06
N GLY A 137 0.49 -7.10 -13.76
CA GLY A 137 0.63 -5.78 -14.38
C GLY A 137 1.24 -5.79 -15.78
N SER A 138 1.99 -4.73 -16.07
CA SER A 138 2.65 -4.52 -17.37
C SER A 138 3.79 -5.49 -17.66
N VAL A 139 4.43 -6.08 -16.63
CA VAL A 139 5.44 -7.12 -16.80
C VAL A 139 4.80 -8.39 -17.33
N THR A 140 3.68 -8.81 -16.73
CA THR A 140 2.86 -9.93 -17.21
C THR A 140 2.28 -9.66 -18.61
N ALA A 141 1.75 -8.46 -18.86
CA ALA A 141 1.22 -8.05 -20.16
C ALA A 141 2.30 -7.94 -21.27
N TRP A 142 3.57 -7.89 -20.86
CA TRP A 142 4.71 -7.57 -21.71
C TRP A 142 4.63 -6.21 -22.43
N ALA A 143 4.25 -5.17 -21.69
CA ALA A 143 4.14 -3.81 -22.23
C ALA A 143 5.49 -3.06 -22.35
N GLY A 144 6.59 -3.72 -22.00
CA GLY A 144 7.95 -3.17 -21.96
C GLY A 144 8.67 -3.09 -23.31
N GLY A 145 8.07 -3.48 -24.44
CA GLY A 145 8.51 -2.96 -25.74
C GLY A 145 9.79 -3.53 -26.37
N ASN A 146 10.26 -4.74 -26.03
CA ASN A 146 11.08 -5.48 -26.99
C ASN A 146 10.14 -6.19 -28.00
N PRO A 147 10.05 -5.71 -29.25
CA PRO A 147 9.11 -6.24 -30.26
C PRO A 147 9.39 -7.69 -30.65
N ASN A 148 10.57 -8.21 -30.29
CA ASN A 148 11.00 -9.59 -30.54
C ASN A 148 11.04 -10.44 -29.25
N GLY A 149 10.65 -9.89 -28.11
CA GLY A 149 10.62 -10.59 -26.83
C GLY A 149 9.26 -11.23 -26.57
N GLU A 150 9.27 -12.45 -26.05
CA GLU A 150 8.06 -13.13 -25.56
C GLU A 150 7.92 -12.91 -24.04
N ALA A 151 6.70 -12.73 -23.56
CA ALA A 151 6.40 -12.60 -22.14
C ALA A 151 6.96 -13.78 -21.33
N TYR A 152 7.32 -13.56 -20.06
CA TYR A 152 7.89 -14.63 -19.20
C TYR A 152 6.96 -15.85 -19.13
N ILE A 153 5.64 -15.64 -19.13
CA ILE A 153 4.67 -16.73 -19.05
C ILE A 153 4.60 -17.53 -20.35
N ALA A 154 4.82 -16.90 -21.51
CA ALA A 154 4.91 -17.61 -22.77
C ALA A 154 6.16 -18.51 -22.81
N ARG A 155 7.27 -18.04 -22.25
CA ARG A 155 8.51 -18.83 -22.09
C ARG A 155 8.31 -20.00 -21.13
N PHE A 156 7.70 -19.76 -19.97
CA PHE A 156 7.33 -20.81 -19.04
C PHE A 156 6.43 -21.87 -19.71
N PHE A 157 5.47 -21.44 -20.52
CA PHE A 157 4.61 -22.34 -21.30
C PHE A 157 5.38 -23.12 -22.38
N GLN A 158 6.38 -22.53 -23.04
CA GLN A 158 7.28 -23.25 -23.94
C GLN A 158 8.04 -24.36 -23.23
N TYR A 159 8.56 -24.09 -22.01
CA TYR A 159 9.19 -25.12 -21.18
C TYR A 159 8.20 -26.25 -20.87
N ILE A 160 6.98 -25.92 -20.44
CA ILE A 160 5.95 -26.94 -20.17
C ILE A 160 5.70 -27.78 -21.43
N ASN A 161 5.57 -27.18 -22.62
CA ASN A 161 5.34 -27.94 -23.85
C ASN A 161 6.54 -28.74 -24.33
N SER A 162 7.78 -28.31 -24.08
CA SER A 162 8.96 -29.12 -24.38
C SER A 162 9.11 -30.31 -23.41
N THR A 163 8.67 -30.13 -22.16
CA THR A 163 8.85 -31.11 -21.07
C THR A 163 7.65 -32.03 -20.90
N PHE A 164 6.45 -31.59 -21.25
CA PHE A 164 5.19 -32.34 -21.19
C PHE A 164 4.37 -31.98 -22.44
N PRO A 165 4.73 -32.49 -23.63
CA PRO A 165 4.06 -32.10 -24.86
C PRO A 165 2.60 -32.55 -24.89
N HIS A 166 1.69 -31.60 -25.10
CA HIS A 166 0.27 -31.89 -25.33
C HIS A 166 -0.37 -30.81 -26.21
N LEU A 167 -1.10 -31.21 -27.25
CA LEU A 167 -1.64 -30.28 -28.27
C LEU A 167 -2.76 -29.37 -27.72
N GLN A 168 -3.41 -29.76 -26.63
CA GLN A 168 -4.49 -29.01 -26.00
C GLN A 168 -4.06 -28.27 -24.72
N HIS A 169 -2.75 -28.04 -24.54
CA HIS A 169 -2.31 -27.08 -23.53
C HIS A 169 -2.78 -25.67 -23.92
N GLU A 170 -3.25 -24.91 -22.93
CA GLU A 170 -3.74 -23.55 -23.16
C GLU A 170 -3.03 -22.55 -22.24
N LEU A 171 -2.64 -21.41 -22.81
CA LEU A 171 -2.06 -20.29 -22.09
C LEU A 171 -2.98 -19.07 -22.19
N TYR A 172 -3.36 -18.54 -21.04
CA TYR A 172 -4.12 -17.31 -20.89
C TYR A 172 -3.24 -16.24 -20.23
N ASN A 173 -2.55 -15.44 -21.04
CA ASN A 173 -1.90 -14.23 -20.54
C ASN A 173 -2.96 -13.13 -20.37
N LYS A 174 -3.30 -12.84 -19.12
CA LYS A 174 -4.31 -11.83 -18.73
C LYS A 174 -3.67 -10.60 -18.09
N GLY A 175 -2.39 -10.34 -18.37
CA GLY A 175 -1.69 -9.16 -17.88
C GLY A 175 -2.33 -7.87 -18.37
N MET A 176 -2.47 -6.88 -17.48
CA MET A 176 -3.03 -5.57 -17.81
C MET A 176 -2.10 -4.46 -17.31
N SER A 177 -1.64 -3.61 -18.23
CA SER A 177 -0.64 -2.60 -17.92
C SER A 177 -1.11 -1.67 -16.80
N ALA A 178 -0.27 -1.56 -15.77
CA ALA A 178 -0.49 -0.78 -14.56
C ALA A 178 -1.64 -1.25 -13.65
N TRP A 179 -2.31 -2.35 -13.96
CA TRP A 179 -3.35 -2.88 -13.10
C TRP A 179 -2.78 -3.55 -11.85
N ASN A 180 -3.49 -3.45 -10.73
CA ASN A 180 -3.16 -4.02 -9.43
C ASN A 180 -4.19 -5.08 -9.00
N SER A 181 -3.94 -5.74 -7.86
CA SER A 181 -4.79 -6.80 -7.33
C SER A 181 -6.24 -6.37 -7.09
N ALA A 182 -6.47 -5.14 -6.63
CA ALA A 182 -7.81 -4.58 -6.38
C ALA A 182 -8.65 -4.40 -7.63
N GLN A 183 -8.02 -4.35 -8.80
CA GLN A 183 -8.74 -4.32 -10.08
C GLN A 183 -9.04 -5.72 -10.62
N PHE A 184 -8.13 -6.66 -10.38
CA PHE A 184 -8.29 -8.04 -10.84
C PHE A 184 -9.28 -8.83 -10.01
N GLU A 185 -9.31 -8.61 -8.69
CA GLU A 185 -10.17 -9.31 -7.73
C GLU A 185 -11.66 -9.33 -8.15
N PRO A 186 -12.33 -8.19 -8.41
CA PRO A 186 -13.75 -8.20 -8.74
C PRO A 186 -14.06 -8.80 -10.13
N CYS A 187 -13.03 -8.97 -10.97
CA CYS A 187 -13.13 -9.43 -12.35
C CYS A 187 -12.73 -10.90 -12.53
N LEU A 188 -12.44 -11.62 -11.45
CA LEU A 188 -11.75 -12.90 -11.50
C LEU A 188 -12.45 -13.96 -12.38
N GLU A 189 -13.77 -14.02 -12.35
CA GLU A 189 -14.59 -14.95 -13.14
C GLU A 189 -14.52 -14.70 -14.66
N HIS A 190 -14.18 -13.48 -15.08
CA HIS A 190 -13.96 -13.14 -16.49
C HIS A 190 -12.50 -13.38 -16.91
N ILE A 191 -11.59 -13.46 -15.95
CA ILE A 191 -10.15 -13.51 -16.16
C ILE A 191 -9.65 -14.96 -16.15
N VAL A 192 -10.10 -15.74 -15.18
CA VAL A 192 -9.69 -17.13 -14.96
C VAL A 192 -10.75 -18.06 -15.55
N PRO A 193 -10.48 -18.73 -16.69
CA PRO A 193 -11.42 -19.67 -17.27
C PRO A 193 -11.69 -20.85 -16.33
N GLU A 194 -12.89 -21.43 -16.46
CA GLU A 194 -13.23 -22.65 -15.74
C GLU A 194 -12.25 -23.79 -16.09
N GLY A 195 -11.88 -24.56 -15.07
CA GLY A 195 -10.91 -25.65 -15.20
C GLY A 195 -9.46 -25.18 -15.28
N ALA A 196 -9.13 -23.94 -14.90
CA ALA A 196 -7.75 -23.50 -14.75
C ALA A 196 -6.98 -24.43 -13.78
N ASP A 197 -5.78 -24.85 -14.18
CA ASP A 197 -4.91 -25.76 -13.42
C ASP A 197 -3.81 -25.01 -12.67
N LEU A 198 -3.29 -23.93 -13.26
CA LEU A 198 -2.29 -23.05 -12.67
C LEU A 198 -2.66 -21.58 -12.90
N VAL A 199 -2.60 -20.79 -11.84
CA VAL A 199 -2.71 -19.33 -11.87
C VAL A 199 -1.42 -18.73 -11.31
N VAL A 200 -0.69 -18.01 -12.16
CA VAL A 200 0.48 -17.21 -11.77
C VAL A 200 0.02 -15.80 -11.42
N VAL A 201 0.36 -15.34 -10.22
CA VAL A 201 -0.06 -14.03 -9.67
C VAL A 201 1.16 -13.14 -9.50
N GLU A 202 1.21 -12.00 -10.22
CA GLU A 202 2.33 -11.06 -10.22
C GLU A 202 1.84 -9.62 -10.04
N PHE A 203 1.94 -9.11 -8.81
CA PHE A 203 1.45 -7.76 -8.47
C PHE A 203 2.41 -6.91 -7.63
N ALA A 204 3.59 -7.42 -7.27
CA ALA A 204 4.54 -6.74 -6.37
C ALA A 204 4.81 -5.28 -6.79
N ILE A 205 4.95 -5.02 -8.09
CA ILE A 205 5.22 -3.66 -8.60
C ILE A 205 3.97 -2.78 -8.54
N ASN A 206 2.81 -3.34 -8.93
CA ASN A 206 1.59 -2.59 -9.15
C ASN A 206 0.84 -2.30 -7.87
N ASP A 207 0.84 -3.23 -6.93
CA ASP A 207 0.26 -3.05 -5.62
C ASP A 207 1.06 -2.06 -4.77
N ALA A 208 2.37 -1.92 -5.02
CA ALA A 208 3.19 -0.84 -4.49
C ALA A 208 2.73 0.55 -4.97
N SER A 209 2.01 0.65 -6.10
CA SER A 209 1.47 1.93 -6.60
C SER A 209 0.19 2.36 -5.88
N LEU A 210 -0.65 1.39 -5.45
CA LEU A 210 -1.76 1.66 -4.54
C LEU A 210 -1.24 2.14 -3.19
N GLN A 211 -0.21 1.47 -2.66
CA GLN A 211 0.52 1.95 -1.49
C GLN A 211 1.15 3.33 -1.71
N ARG A 212 1.43 3.79 -2.94
CA ARG A 212 1.91 5.17 -3.22
C ARG A 212 0.79 6.21 -3.26
N SER A 213 -0.41 5.85 -3.71
CA SER A 213 -1.60 6.71 -3.55
C SER A 213 -2.11 6.73 -2.11
N GLU A 214 -1.97 5.60 -1.42
CA GLU A 214 -2.23 5.38 0.01
C GLU A 214 -1.03 5.78 0.89
N ALA A 215 0.14 6.14 0.34
CA ALA A 215 1.25 6.74 1.10
C ALA A 215 0.97 8.22 1.43
N ARG A 216 -0.17 8.72 0.98
CA ARG A 216 -0.85 9.91 1.53
C ARG A 216 -1.83 9.56 2.64
N LEU A 217 -2.08 8.27 2.86
CA LEU A 217 -2.68 7.73 4.07
C LEU A 217 -1.58 7.35 5.04
N PRO A 218 -1.86 7.40 6.32
CA PRO A 218 -0.81 7.90 7.18
C PRO A 218 -0.32 6.86 8.19
N ALA A 219 -0.77 5.61 8.01
CA ALA A 219 -0.35 4.45 8.78
C ALA A 219 0.83 3.71 8.13
N GLY A 220 1.39 4.21 7.03
CA GLY A 220 2.31 3.44 6.19
C GLY A 220 1.63 2.21 5.56
N PRO A 221 2.39 1.36 4.86
CA PRO A 221 1.87 0.12 4.31
C PRO A 221 1.45 -0.85 5.44
N SER A 222 0.17 -0.88 5.78
CA SER A 222 -0.40 -1.84 6.74
C SER A 222 -0.88 -3.12 6.04
N TYR A 223 -0.85 -4.26 6.75
CA TYR A 223 -1.46 -5.51 6.31
C TYR A 223 -2.95 -5.38 6.02
N ASP A 224 -3.62 -4.38 6.59
CA ASP A 224 -5.05 -4.15 6.43
C ASP A 224 -5.40 -3.01 5.48
N SER A 225 -4.41 -2.52 4.70
CA SER A 225 -4.66 -1.51 3.67
C SER A 225 -5.69 -2.01 2.64
N PRO A 226 -6.46 -1.13 2.00
CA PRO A 226 -7.41 -1.53 0.95
C PRO A 226 -6.76 -2.39 -0.14
N GLY A 227 -5.51 -2.06 -0.52
CA GLY A 227 -4.71 -2.88 -1.44
C GLY A 227 -4.39 -4.28 -0.91
N ARG A 228 -4.00 -4.43 0.37
CA ARG A 228 -3.73 -5.75 0.96
C ARG A 228 -4.99 -6.57 1.19
N ARG A 229 -6.09 -5.94 1.59
CA ARG A 229 -7.41 -6.59 1.68
C ARG A 229 -7.87 -7.13 0.33
N ALA A 230 -7.68 -6.35 -0.74
CA ALA A 230 -8.02 -6.81 -2.07
C ALA A 230 -7.11 -7.94 -2.56
N PHE A 231 -5.81 -7.87 -2.26
CA PHE A 231 -4.89 -8.97 -2.57
C PHE A 231 -5.25 -10.25 -1.81
N GLU A 232 -5.55 -10.17 -0.52
CA GLU A 232 -6.03 -11.32 0.26
C GLU A 232 -7.30 -11.91 -0.34
N LEU A 233 -8.30 -11.06 -0.65
CA LEU A 233 -9.56 -11.50 -1.22
C LEU A 233 -9.36 -12.19 -2.58
N LEU A 234 -8.45 -11.69 -3.41
CA LEU A 234 -8.03 -12.35 -4.65
C LEU A 234 -7.52 -13.78 -4.40
N LEU A 235 -6.60 -13.97 -3.43
CA LEU A 235 -6.07 -15.29 -3.10
C LEU A 235 -7.18 -16.23 -2.58
N ARG A 236 -8.06 -15.73 -1.71
CA ARG A 236 -9.19 -16.48 -1.18
C ARG A 236 -10.15 -16.93 -2.29
N ARG A 237 -10.46 -16.04 -3.24
CA ARG A 237 -11.31 -16.35 -4.40
C ARG A 237 -10.71 -17.42 -5.29
N LEU A 238 -9.42 -17.30 -5.62
CA LEU A 238 -8.70 -18.33 -6.38
C LEU A 238 -8.74 -19.70 -5.67
N GLN A 239 -8.53 -19.72 -4.35
CA GLN A 239 -8.60 -20.96 -3.56
C GLN A 239 -10.02 -21.55 -3.48
N ALA A 240 -11.05 -20.70 -3.55
CA ALA A 240 -12.46 -21.08 -3.50
C ALA A 240 -13.04 -21.53 -4.84
N MET A 241 -12.32 -21.35 -5.95
CA MET A 241 -12.79 -21.79 -7.27
C MET A 241 -13.04 -23.30 -7.31
N PRO A 242 -14.07 -23.78 -8.04
CA PRO A 242 -14.36 -25.21 -8.17
C PRO A 242 -13.18 -26.03 -8.70
N SER A 243 -12.43 -25.52 -9.68
CA SER A 243 -11.25 -26.21 -10.22
C SER A 243 -10.07 -26.25 -9.26
N ARG A 244 -10.08 -25.40 -8.22
CA ARG A 244 -9.01 -25.25 -7.21
C ARG A 244 -7.64 -25.20 -7.89
N PRO A 245 -7.36 -24.18 -8.75
CA PRO A 245 -6.08 -24.09 -9.43
C PRO A 245 -4.92 -24.08 -8.43
N ALA A 246 -3.76 -24.55 -8.87
CA ALA A 246 -2.51 -24.20 -8.19
C ALA A 246 -2.31 -22.68 -8.32
N VAL A 247 -1.97 -22.01 -7.22
CA VAL A 247 -1.65 -20.57 -7.24
C VAL A 247 -0.18 -20.41 -6.92
N LEU A 248 0.55 -19.76 -7.82
CA LEU A 248 2.00 -19.53 -7.70
C LEU A 248 2.26 -18.03 -7.80
N LEU A 249 2.80 -17.43 -6.74
CA LEU A 249 3.10 -16.00 -6.74
C LEU A 249 4.50 -15.78 -7.32
N LEU A 250 4.58 -14.82 -8.25
CA LEU A 250 5.84 -14.30 -8.78
C LEU A 250 6.03 -12.87 -8.29
N GLN A 251 7.07 -12.64 -7.50
CA GLN A 251 7.40 -11.33 -6.98
C GLN A 251 8.53 -10.71 -7.82
N MET A 252 8.16 -9.73 -8.64
CA MET A 252 9.10 -8.97 -9.46
C MET A 252 9.70 -7.81 -8.65
N TYR A 253 11.02 -7.63 -8.77
CA TYR A 253 11.77 -6.58 -8.11
C TYR A 253 12.20 -5.52 -9.12
N PRO A 254 11.89 -4.23 -8.92
CA PRO A 254 12.37 -3.13 -9.76
C PRO A 254 13.44 -2.29 -9.06
N TRP A 255 14.71 -2.47 -9.45
CA TRP A 255 15.89 -1.87 -8.82
C TRP A 255 15.76 -0.38 -8.48
N TRP A 256 15.41 0.45 -9.47
CA TRP A 256 15.35 1.92 -9.32
C TRP A 256 14.05 2.45 -8.68
N GLN A 257 13.24 1.58 -8.08
CA GLN A 257 12.02 1.96 -7.37
C GLN A 257 11.95 1.48 -5.91
N ALA A 258 13.00 0.86 -5.35
CA ALA A 258 13.07 0.51 -3.93
C ALA A 258 13.43 1.76 -3.09
N PHE A 259 12.72 2.03 -1.97
CA PHE A 259 12.72 3.34 -1.28
C PHE A 259 13.82 3.49 -0.22
N GLY A 260 14.56 4.60 -0.25
CA GLY A 260 15.65 4.98 0.68
C GLY A 260 16.73 5.75 -0.08
N ASP A 261 17.65 5.06 -0.76
CA ASP A 261 18.59 5.65 -1.72
C ASP A 261 18.66 4.88 -3.05
N GLY A 262 17.65 4.06 -3.36
CA GLY A 262 17.55 3.07 -4.46
C GLY A 262 17.76 3.58 -5.89
N ALA A 263 18.36 4.76 -6.02
CA ALA A 263 18.95 5.33 -7.19
C ALA A 263 20.22 4.64 -7.70
N THR A 264 21.14 4.26 -6.80
CA THR A 264 22.47 3.73 -7.18
C THR A 264 22.76 2.35 -6.61
N GLN A 265 22.29 2.04 -5.40
CA GLN A 265 22.60 0.77 -4.72
C GLN A 265 21.48 -0.27 -4.73
N GLY A 266 20.23 0.13 -5.05
CA GLY A 266 19.05 -0.74 -5.11
C GLY A 266 18.76 -1.45 -3.80
N LEU A 267 17.79 -1.01 -3.00
CA LEU A 267 17.59 -1.59 -1.67
C LEU A 267 17.01 -3.00 -1.70
N TYR A 268 17.62 -3.91 -0.94
CA TYR A 268 17.23 -5.32 -0.91
C TYR A 268 15.78 -5.57 -0.45
N TYR A 269 15.06 -4.59 0.08
CA TYR A 269 13.68 -4.72 0.51
C TYR A 269 12.80 -3.66 -0.14
N ARG A 270 11.56 -4.07 -0.42
CA ARG A 270 10.50 -3.22 -0.94
C ARG A 270 9.13 -3.81 -0.65
N GLU A 271 8.22 -2.97 -0.20
CA GLU A 271 6.80 -3.22 -0.02
C GLU A 271 6.10 -3.19 -1.40
N PRO A 272 5.12 -4.08 -1.65
CA PRO A 272 4.44 -4.96 -0.71
C PRO A 272 4.92 -6.42 -0.72
N GLU A 273 6.12 -6.73 -1.26
CA GLU A 273 6.55 -8.13 -1.45
C GLU A 273 6.50 -8.92 -0.14
N THR A 274 6.96 -8.32 0.95
CA THR A 274 6.96 -8.93 2.29
C THR A 274 5.54 -9.28 2.73
N GLU A 275 4.62 -8.32 2.67
CA GLU A 275 3.24 -8.50 3.12
C GLU A 275 2.48 -9.51 2.25
N MET A 276 2.69 -9.45 0.93
CA MET A 276 2.12 -10.42 -0.02
C MET A 276 2.65 -11.83 0.21
N THR A 277 3.93 -11.97 0.57
CA THR A 277 4.54 -13.26 0.88
C THR A 277 3.95 -13.84 2.17
N VAL A 278 3.77 -13.02 3.20
CA VAL A 278 3.12 -13.46 4.45
C VAL A 278 1.66 -13.89 4.22
N LEU A 279 0.91 -13.14 3.40
CA LEU A 279 -0.44 -13.55 2.98
C LEU A 279 -0.42 -14.92 2.26
N ALA A 280 0.50 -15.11 1.31
CA ALA A 280 0.63 -16.38 0.58
C ALA A 280 1.01 -17.56 1.49
N GLN A 281 1.87 -17.32 2.50
CA GLN A 281 2.21 -18.32 3.52
C GLN A 281 0.97 -18.79 4.28
N TYR A 282 0.12 -17.85 4.69
CA TYR A 282 -1.12 -18.16 5.41
C TYR A 282 -2.08 -19.04 4.57
N TYR A 283 -2.17 -18.76 3.27
CA TYR A 283 -3.01 -19.50 2.32
C TYR A 283 -2.36 -20.73 1.69
N ASP A 284 -1.13 -21.07 2.09
CA ASP A 284 -0.36 -22.24 1.60
C ASP A 284 -0.13 -22.20 0.07
N MET A 285 0.31 -21.04 -0.43
CA MET A 285 0.58 -20.77 -1.84
C MET A 285 2.07 -20.50 -2.07
N PRO A 286 2.76 -21.26 -2.94
CA PRO A 286 4.17 -21.05 -3.22
C PRO A 286 4.49 -19.64 -3.74
N VAL A 287 5.66 -19.11 -3.38
CA VAL A 287 6.15 -17.77 -3.73
C VAL A 287 7.58 -17.87 -4.26
N VAL A 288 7.79 -17.32 -5.45
CA VAL A 288 9.12 -17.11 -6.04
C VAL A 288 9.43 -15.63 -6.15
N SER A 289 10.65 -15.24 -5.78
CA SER A 289 11.08 -13.84 -5.67
C SER A 289 12.33 -13.58 -6.50
N LEU A 290 12.22 -12.61 -7.43
CA LEU A 290 13.39 -12.13 -8.19
C LEU A 290 14.42 -11.48 -7.27
N ARG A 291 13.98 -10.75 -6.26
CA ARG A 291 14.84 -10.08 -5.27
C ARG A 291 15.71 -11.10 -4.55
N ALA A 292 15.11 -12.19 -4.06
CA ALA A 292 15.86 -13.24 -3.36
C ALA A 292 16.82 -13.99 -4.29
N ALA A 293 16.42 -14.21 -5.54
CA ALA A 293 17.21 -14.95 -6.52
C ALA A 293 18.37 -14.16 -7.14
N ALA A 294 18.18 -12.87 -7.42
CA ALA A 294 19.05 -12.14 -8.35
C ALA A 294 19.59 -10.82 -7.84
N TRP A 295 19.15 -10.32 -6.67
CA TRP A 295 19.63 -9.02 -6.19
C TRP A 295 21.15 -8.99 -5.98
N HIS A 296 21.75 -10.06 -5.46
CA HIS A 296 23.20 -10.15 -5.29
C HIS A 296 23.94 -10.15 -6.63
N LEU A 297 23.37 -10.79 -7.66
CA LEU A 297 23.90 -10.78 -9.03
C LEU A 297 23.83 -9.37 -9.63
N MET A 298 22.71 -8.67 -9.42
CA MET A 298 22.53 -7.28 -9.86
C MET A 298 23.52 -6.34 -9.16
N SER A 299 23.64 -6.45 -7.83
CA SER A 299 24.55 -5.64 -7.02
C SER A 299 26.02 -5.89 -7.38
N ALA A 300 26.37 -7.09 -7.79
CA ALA A 300 27.73 -7.45 -8.22
C ALA A 300 28.01 -7.08 -9.69
N GLY A 301 27.00 -6.64 -10.46
CA GLY A 301 27.17 -6.28 -11.87
C GLY A 301 27.48 -7.46 -12.79
N ILE A 302 26.94 -8.65 -12.47
CA ILE A 302 27.11 -9.86 -13.29
C ILE A 302 26.49 -9.64 -14.67
N GLU A 303 27.12 -10.17 -15.73
CA GLU A 303 26.60 -10.07 -17.09
C GLU A 303 25.19 -10.70 -17.18
N GLY A 304 24.26 -9.97 -17.80
CA GLY A 304 22.83 -10.32 -17.82
C GLY A 304 22.04 -9.75 -16.65
N PHE A 305 22.72 -9.37 -15.57
CA PHE A 305 22.13 -8.78 -14.36
C PHE A 305 22.52 -7.33 -14.11
N LYS A 306 23.31 -6.70 -15.00
CA LYS A 306 23.76 -5.31 -14.82
C LYS A 306 22.58 -4.34 -14.72
N ILE A 307 22.76 -3.33 -13.86
CA ILE A 307 21.77 -2.29 -13.51
C ILE A 307 22.35 -0.87 -13.64
N ASP A 308 23.51 -0.71 -14.26
CA ASP A 308 24.11 0.63 -14.49
C ASP A 308 23.55 1.30 -15.75
N LYS A 309 22.88 0.56 -16.64
CA LYS A 309 22.18 1.09 -17.84
C LYS A 309 20.86 0.37 -18.13
N VAL A 310 20.05 0.95 -19.01
CA VAL A 310 18.82 0.37 -19.58
C VAL A 310 18.84 0.39 -21.12
N LEU A 311 18.04 -0.45 -21.78
CA LEU A 311 18.18 -0.68 -23.22
C LEU A 311 17.50 0.35 -24.14
N ALA A 312 16.36 0.95 -23.77
CA ALA A 312 15.59 1.69 -24.77
C ALA A 312 14.78 2.90 -24.29
N GLN A 313 14.51 3.04 -22.99
CA GLN A 313 13.82 4.24 -22.49
C GLN A 313 14.49 4.73 -21.19
N PRO A 314 15.17 5.88 -21.20
CA PRO A 314 15.62 6.50 -19.97
C PRO A 314 14.38 7.07 -19.28
N ASN A 315 13.89 6.39 -18.25
CA ASN A 315 12.91 6.98 -17.33
C ASN A 315 13.63 7.56 -16.12
N ARG A 316 12.98 8.54 -15.46
CA ARG A 316 13.49 9.06 -14.19
C ARG A 316 13.42 7.96 -13.15
N ASN A 317 14.56 7.71 -12.55
CA ASN A 317 14.71 7.04 -11.27
C ASN A 317 13.68 7.61 -10.27
N PHE A 318 12.81 6.75 -9.75
CA PHE A 318 11.72 7.16 -8.86
C PHE A 318 12.21 7.48 -7.45
N GLY A 319 13.39 6.95 -7.05
CA GLY A 319 14.04 7.23 -5.77
C GLY A 319 14.87 8.52 -5.78
N ASN A 320 15.39 8.95 -6.94
CA ASN A 320 16.06 10.24 -7.12
C ASN A 320 15.79 10.78 -8.52
N THR A 321 14.81 11.68 -8.63
CA THR A 321 14.36 12.24 -9.91
C THR A 321 15.41 13.07 -10.66
N SER A 322 16.55 13.36 -10.02
CA SER A 322 17.70 14.08 -10.61
C SER A 322 18.73 13.14 -11.24
N HIS A 323 18.66 11.83 -10.97
CA HIS A 323 19.56 10.83 -11.56
C HIS A 323 18.91 10.18 -12.79
N VAL A 324 19.60 10.23 -13.93
CA VAL A 324 19.17 9.62 -15.19
C VAL A 324 19.99 8.36 -15.42
N VAL A 325 19.31 7.22 -15.54
CA VAL A 325 19.95 5.95 -15.87
C VAL A 325 20.40 5.98 -17.33
N PRO A 326 21.70 5.79 -17.64
CA PRO A 326 22.20 5.81 -19.01
C PRO A 326 21.57 4.74 -19.91
N LEU A 327 21.61 4.98 -21.22
CA LEU A 327 21.24 3.99 -22.23
C LEU A 327 22.44 3.10 -22.60
N ALA A 328 22.19 1.80 -22.68
CA ALA A 328 23.12 0.84 -23.24
C ALA A 328 23.16 0.97 -24.78
N ASN A 329 24.33 0.72 -25.37
CA ASN A 329 24.44 0.54 -26.80
C ASN A 329 23.91 -0.85 -27.16
N VAL A 330 22.67 -0.91 -27.63
CA VAL A 330 21.96 -2.16 -27.97
C VAL A 330 22.66 -3.02 -29.02
N THR A 331 23.61 -2.47 -29.79
CA THR A 331 24.39 -3.22 -30.79
C THR A 331 25.56 -3.95 -30.15
N THR A 332 26.24 -3.34 -29.17
CA THR A 332 27.49 -3.86 -28.59
C THR A 332 27.32 -4.44 -27.18
N GLU A 333 26.26 -4.07 -26.48
CA GLU A 333 26.06 -4.39 -25.05
C GLU A 333 24.79 -5.23 -24.82
N ARG A 334 24.31 -5.93 -25.87
CA ARG A 334 23.10 -6.75 -25.80
C ARG A 334 23.30 -7.94 -24.87
N GLY A 335 22.32 -8.18 -23.99
CA GLY A 335 22.34 -9.31 -23.06
C GLY A 335 23.19 -9.09 -21.81
N LEU A 336 23.77 -7.89 -21.63
CA LEU A 336 24.53 -7.56 -20.42
C LEU A 336 23.65 -7.02 -19.28
N TYR A 337 22.50 -6.43 -19.60
CA TYR A 337 21.64 -5.73 -18.65
C TYR A 337 20.32 -6.46 -18.42
N PHE A 338 19.82 -6.40 -17.18
CA PHE A 338 18.59 -7.10 -16.80
C PHE A 338 17.32 -6.41 -17.31
N TYR A 339 17.34 -5.07 -17.35
CA TYR A 339 16.14 -4.28 -17.61
C TYR A 339 16.16 -3.58 -18.97
N TYR A 340 14.98 -3.53 -19.60
CA TYR A 340 14.74 -2.77 -20.81
C TYR A 340 14.55 -1.27 -20.53
N ASP A 341 13.82 -0.96 -19.46
CA ASP A 341 13.65 0.38 -18.88
C ASP A 341 13.77 0.31 -17.35
N CYS A 342 13.48 1.37 -16.59
CA CYS A 342 13.64 1.35 -15.13
C CYS A 342 12.66 0.42 -14.36
N VAL A 343 11.82 -0.35 -15.04
CA VAL A 343 10.79 -1.23 -14.44
C VAL A 343 10.75 -2.60 -15.12
N HIS A 344 10.67 -2.61 -16.44
CA HIS A 344 10.39 -3.79 -17.24
C HIS A 344 11.69 -4.55 -17.54
N PRO A 345 11.73 -5.87 -17.29
CA PRO A 345 12.87 -6.69 -17.66
C PRO A 345 13.06 -6.76 -19.18
N ASP A 346 14.28 -7.01 -19.62
CA ASP A 346 14.57 -7.30 -21.01
C ASP A 346 14.32 -8.79 -21.35
N SER A 347 14.82 -9.27 -22.50
CA SER A 347 14.68 -10.70 -22.86
C SER A 347 15.46 -11.66 -21.93
N HIS A 348 16.57 -11.21 -21.35
CA HIS A 348 17.31 -11.95 -20.34
C HIS A 348 16.50 -12.01 -19.04
N GLY A 349 16.05 -10.85 -18.53
CA GLY A 349 15.25 -10.80 -17.30
C GLY A 349 13.92 -11.56 -17.39
N LEU A 350 13.25 -11.58 -18.54
CA LEU A 350 12.04 -12.39 -18.75
C LEU A 350 12.31 -13.90 -18.70
N ARG A 351 13.49 -14.35 -19.16
CA ARG A 351 13.91 -15.76 -19.04
C ARG A 351 14.18 -16.11 -17.59
N THR A 352 14.83 -15.21 -16.84
CA THR A 352 15.00 -15.34 -15.39
C THR A 352 13.66 -15.55 -14.68
N LEU A 353 12.65 -14.72 -14.98
CA LEU A 353 11.31 -14.87 -14.38
C LEU A 353 10.64 -16.19 -14.75
N ALA A 354 10.81 -16.66 -15.99
CA ALA A 354 10.29 -17.96 -16.42
C ALA A 354 10.98 -19.11 -15.66
N GLU A 355 12.30 -19.06 -15.50
CA GLU A 355 13.08 -20.08 -14.77
C GLU A 355 12.72 -20.15 -13.28
N LEU A 356 12.40 -19.02 -12.65
CA LEU A 356 11.87 -19.00 -11.29
C LEU A 356 10.55 -19.78 -11.17
N LEU A 357 9.66 -19.70 -12.16
CA LEU A 357 8.40 -20.46 -12.17
C LEU A 357 8.61 -21.96 -12.43
N ILE A 358 9.64 -22.31 -13.22
CA ILE A 358 9.97 -23.70 -13.53
C ILE A 358 10.33 -24.47 -12.26
N HIS A 359 11.14 -23.89 -11.39
CA HIS A 359 11.71 -24.60 -10.25
C HIS A 359 10.68 -25.23 -9.28
N PRO A 360 9.67 -24.51 -8.75
CA PRO A 360 8.67 -25.11 -7.88
C PRO A 360 7.79 -26.15 -8.59
N VAL A 361 7.54 -26.00 -9.91
CA VAL A 361 6.79 -26.99 -10.69
C VAL A 361 7.61 -28.26 -10.90
N ALA A 362 8.89 -28.13 -11.27
CA ALA A 362 9.80 -29.25 -11.41
C ALA A 362 9.98 -30.01 -10.09
N ARG A 363 10.07 -29.29 -8.97
CA ARG A 363 10.08 -29.89 -7.63
C ARG A 363 8.81 -30.71 -7.35
N ALA A 364 7.63 -30.15 -7.62
CA ALA A 364 6.38 -30.87 -7.44
C ALA A 364 6.30 -32.13 -8.31
N VAL A 365 6.77 -32.07 -9.55
CA VAL A 365 6.85 -33.25 -10.44
C VAL A 365 7.78 -34.31 -9.84
N HIS A 366 8.94 -33.92 -9.32
CA HIS A 366 9.85 -34.85 -8.64
C HIS A 366 9.22 -35.49 -7.40
N GLU A 367 8.56 -34.69 -6.55
CA GLU A 367 7.89 -35.16 -5.35
C GLU A 367 6.78 -36.16 -5.69
N VAL A 368 5.91 -35.84 -6.66
CA VAL A 368 4.84 -36.72 -7.15
C VAL A 368 5.40 -38.01 -7.75
N ALA A 369 6.39 -37.92 -8.65
CA ALA A 369 7.00 -39.08 -9.29
C ALA A 369 7.68 -40.02 -8.29
N ALA A 370 8.18 -39.47 -7.17
CA ALA A 370 8.75 -40.22 -6.06
C ALA A 370 7.70 -40.75 -5.05
N GLY A 371 6.41 -40.51 -5.27
CA GLY A 371 5.33 -40.89 -4.36
C GLY A 371 5.30 -40.07 -3.05
N LEU A 372 5.96 -38.90 -3.03
CA LEU A 372 6.02 -38.00 -1.88
C LEU A 372 4.78 -37.10 -1.88
N GLN A 373 3.79 -37.46 -1.07
CA GLN A 373 2.57 -36.68 -0.87
C GLN A 373 2.44 -36.29 0.61
N PRO A 374 2.27 -35.00 0.94
CA PRO A 374 2.12 -34.57 2.32
C PRO A 374 0.80 -35.11 2.90
N LYS A 375 0.88 -35.74 4.07
CA LYS A 375 -0.31 -36.18 4.82
C LYS A 375 -1.06 -34.98 5.37
N ARG A 376 -2.37 -34.92 5.18
CA ARG A 376 -3.24 -33.88 5.75
C ARG A 376 -3.80 -34.34 7.09
N ARG A 377 -3.83 -33.44 8.07
CA ARG A 377 -4.65 -33.62 9.28
C ARG A 377 -6.13 -33.67 8.90
N THR A 378 -6.80 -34.75 9.27
CA THR A 378 -8.23 -34.92 9.12
C THR A 378 -8.90 -34.57 10.44
N ASP A 379 -9.54 -33.41 10.50
CA ASP A 379 -10.33 -32.95 11.65
C ASP A 379 -11.50 -32.14 11.10
N PRO A 380 -12.77 -32.45 11.46
CA PRO A 380 -13.93 -31.71 10.98
C PRO A 380 -13.87 -30.21 11.24
N ARG A 381 -13.15 -29.77 12.29
CA ARG A 381 -12.95 -28.34 12.60
C ARG A 381 -12.05 -27.63 11.60
N LEU A 382 -11.30 -28.38 10.79
CA LEU A 382 -10.43 -27.90 9.71
C LEU A 382 -11.06 -28.14 8.33
N GLU A 383 -12.33 -28.56 8.29
CA GLU A 383 -13.14 -28.57 7.08
C GLU A 383 -13.64 -27.15 6.78
N GLY A 384 -13.82 -26.85 5.49
CA GLY A 384 -14.14 -25.49 5.04
C GLY A 384 -12.91 -24.64 4.71
N ARG A 385 -13.15 -23.34 4.54
CA ARG A 385 -12.12 -22.37 4.14
C ARG A 385 -11.40 -21.86 5.39
N ARG A 386 -10.13 -21.48 5.23
CA ARG A 386 -9.40 -20.78 6.29
C ARG A 386 -10.10 -19.44 6.57
N PRO A 387 -10.16 -18.98 7.84
CA PRO A 387 -10.62 -17.63 8.13
C PRO A 387 -9.72 -16.60 7.41
N PRO A 388 -10.18 -15.35 7.18
CA PRO A 388 -9.30 -14.32 6.66
C PRO A 388 -8.17 -14.02 7.65
N MET A 389 -6.97 -13.77 7.13
CA MET A 389 -5.82 -13.32 7.91
C MET A 389 -6.01 -11.87 8.34
N ILE A 390 -6.57 -11.02 7.45
CA ILE A 390 -6.90 -9.64 7.80
C ILE A 390 -8.30 -9.62 8.47
N PRO A 391 -8.42 -9.15 9.72
CA PRO A 391 -9.70 -9.11 10.42
C PRO A 391 -10.75 -8.30 9.66
N ASN A 392 -12.01 -8.71 9.80
CA ASN A 392 -13.17 -8.07 9.17
C ASN A 392 -13.13 -8.01 7.63
N SER A 393 -12.15 -8.64 6.96
CA SER A 393 -12.22 -8.79 5.51
C SER A 393 -13.45 -9.61 5.15
N PRO A 394 -14.40 -9.05 4.38
CA PRO A 394 -15.63 -9.76 4.08
C PRO A 394 -15.34 -11.00 3.26
N ASP A 395 -16.00 -12.09 3.63
CA ASP A 395 -15.96 -13.32 2.87
C ASP A 395 -16.63 -13.10 1.52
N LEU A 396 -15.99 -13.55 0.42
CA LEU A 396 -16.50 -13.55 -0.97
C LEU A 396 -17.66 -12.58 -1.29
N SER A 397 -17.47 -11.28 -1.04
CA SER A 397 -18.51 -10.30 -1.35
C SER A 397 -18.88 -10.38 -2.83
N PRO A 398 -20.17 -10.25 -3.18
CA PRO A 398 -20.57 -10.12 -4.57
C PRO A 398 -19.78 -8.98 -5.24
N SER A 399 -19.32 -9.23 -6.46
CA SER A 399 -18.61 -8.25 -7.26
C SER A 399 -19.14 -8.22 -8.69
N LEU A 400 -19.18 -7.04 -9.29
CA LEU A 400 -19.45 -6.87 -10.72
C LEU A 400 -18.24 -6.21 -11.37
N CYS A 401 -17.97 -6.60 -12.61
CA CYS A 401 -16.85 -6.06 -13.36
C CYS A 401 -17.27 -5.73 -14.79
N PHE A 402 -17.05 -4.48 -15.17
CA PHE A 402 -17.28 -3.97 -16.52
C PHE A 402 -15.97 -3.42 -17.07
N MET A 403 -15.27 -4.22 -17.86
CA MET A 403 -13.97 -3.88 -18.43
C MET A 403 -13.91 -4.29 -19.91
N LEU A 404 -12.95 -3.73 -20.63
CA LEU A 404 -12.77 -3.99 -22.07
C LEU A 404 -14.07 -3.71 -22.83
N GLU A 405 -14.50 -4.61 -23.71
CA GLU A 405 -15.74 -4.49 -24.48
C GLU A 405 -16.99 -4.38 -23.58
N GLY A 406 -16.97 -5.03 -22.41
CA GLY A 406 -18.06 -5.02 -21.44
C GLY A 406 -18.30 -3.67 -20.78
N PHE A 407 -17.35 -2.72 -20.88
CA PHE A 407 -17.53 -1.36 -20.36
C PHE A 407 -18.39 -0.49 -21.27
N LYS A 408 -18.36 -0.70 -22.60
CA LYS A 408 -19.13 0.10 -23.55
C LYS A 408 -20.62 0.24 -23.19
N PRO A 409 -21.37 -0.84 -22.89
CA PRO A 409 -22.81 -0.74 -22.60
C PRO A 409 -23.16 -0.10 -21.24
N VAL A 410 -22.16 0.17 -20.38
CA VAL A 410 -22.37 0.80 -19.06
C VAL A 410 -22.66 2.28 -19.18
N VAL A 411 -22.02 2.97 -20.13
CA VAL A 411 -22.29 4.39 -20.41
C VAL A 411 -23.56 4.48 -21.24
N LYS A 412 -24.64 4.99 -20.63
CA LYS A 412 -25.97 5.09 -21.25
C LYS A 412 -26.18 6.37 -22.02
N ALA A 413 -25.54 7.45 -21.59
CA ALA A 413 -25.63 8.75 -22.21
C ALA A 413 -24.28 9.46 -22.13
N ALA A 414 -23.97 10.26 -23.15
CA ALA A 414 -22.76 11.06 -23.22
C ALA A 414 -22.97 12.24 -24.16
N GLU A 415 -22.31 13.35 -23.85
CA GLU A 415 -22.20 14.51 -24.73
C GLU A 415 -20.72 14.88 -24.80
N GLY A 416 -20.14 14.87 -26.01
CA GLY A 416 -18.71 15.12 -26.23
C GLY A 416 -17.76 13.94 -25.89
N PHE A 417 -18.16 13.01 -25.01
CA PHE A 417 -17.41 11.75 -24.82
C PHE A 417 -17.70 10.74 -25.93
N GLU A 418 -16.64 10.20 -26.53
CA GLU A 418 -16.73 9.18 -27.59
C GLU A 418 -16.03 7.88 -27.19
N TYR A 419 -16.66 6.72 -27.47
CA TYR A 419 -16.02 5.42 -27.26
C TYR A 419 -15.03 5.10 -28.38
N ARG A 420 -13.72 5.08 -28.06
CA ARG A 420 -12.66 4.89 -29.06
C ARG A 420 -11.42 4.24 -28.47
N ALA A 421 -10.59 3.66 -29.34
CA ALA A 421 -9.25 3.17 -29.00
C ALA A 421 -8.27 4.34 -28.88
N LEU A 422 -7.52 4.40 -27.78
CA LEU A 422 -6.42 5.35 -27.66
C LEU A 422 -5.22 4.96 -28.54
N LYS A 423 -4.98 3.65 -28.70
CA LYS A 423 -3.89 3.09 -29.50
C LYS A 423 -4.45 2.16 -30.59
N PRO A 424 -5.15 2.69 -31.61
CA PRO A 424 -5.88 1.87 -32.58
C PRO A 424 -5.00 0.86 -33.33
N ASN A 425 -3.72 1.18 -33.52
CA ASN A 425 -2.76 0.33 -34.24
C ASN A 425 -2.08 -0.74 -33.36
N ALA A 426 -2.45 -0.84 -32.08
CA ALA A 426 -1.90 -1.89 -31.22
C ALA A 426 -2.43 -3.28 -31.60
N THR A 427 -1.69 -4.33 -31.22
CA THR A 427 -1.87 -5.69 -31.79
C THR A 427 -3.15 -6.39 -31.35
N ASN A 428 -3.74 -5.99 -30.23
CA ASN A 428 -4.95 -6.59 -29.68
C ASN A 428 -5.77 -5.57 -28.89
N PHE A 429 -7.01 -5.94 -28.59
CA PHE A 429 -7.99 -5.07 -27.93
C PHE A 429 -7.49 -4.48 -26.59
N VAL A 430 -6.82 -5.30 -25.77
CA VAL A 430 -6.27 -4.85 -24.47
C VAL A 430 -5.19 -3.77 -24.68
N GLN A 431 -4.28 -3.98 -25.63
CA GLN A 431 -3.23 -3.01 -25.94
C GLN A 431 -3.74 -1.75 -26.65
N GLN A 432 -4.89 -1.85 -27.34
CA GLN A 432 -5.54 -0.71 -27.99
C GLN A 432 -6.09 0.32 -26.98
N LYS A 433 -6.27 -0.07 -25.70
CA LYS A 433 -6.77 0.79 -24.63
C LYS A 433 -8.08 1.50 -25.03
N TRP A 434 -9.17 0.75 -25.09
CA TRP A 434 -10.51 1.28 -25.39
C TRP A 434 -11.16 1.94 -24.18
N GLY A 435 -12.01 2.94 -24.43
CA GLY A 435 -12.81 3.62 -23.40
C GLY A 435 -13.53 4.85 -23.96
N TYR A 436 -14.30 5.53 -23.12
CA TYR A 436 -14.96 6.80 -23.48
C TYR A 436 -14.01 7.96 -23.23
N TYR A 437 -13.86 8.84 -24.22
CA TYR A 437 -12.88 9.91 -24.26
C TYR A 437 -13.55 11.25 -24.54
N GLY A 438 -13.45 12.20 -23.61
CA GLY A 438 -13.85 13.59 -23.77
C GLY A 438 -12.64 14.51 -23.95
N THR A 439 -12.85 15.68 -24.54
CA THR A 439 -11.76 16.57 -25.00
C THR A 439 -11.84 18.00 -24.51
N LYS A 440 -13.00 18.48 -24.08
CA LYS A 440 -13.18 19.89 -23.68
C LYS A 440 -14.04 20.01 -22.42
N PRO A 441 -13.90 21.13 -21.68
CA PRO A 441 -14.78 21.43 -20.55
C PRO A 441 -16.25 21.39 -20.96
N GLY A 442 -17.09 20.85 -20.07
CA GLY A 442 -18.52 20.64 -20.33
C GLY A 442 -18.85 19.31 -21.00
N ASP A 443 -17.91 18.63 -21.65
CA ASP A 443 -18.12 17.25 -22.10
C ASP A 443 -18.46 16.36 -20.89
N TRP A 444 -19.44 15.46 -21.04
CA TRP A 444 -19.85 14.56 -19.97
C TRP A 444 -20.21 13.15 -20.47
N ALA A 445 -20.05 12.17 -19.58
CA ALA A 445 -20.51 10.79 -19.76
C ALA A 445 -21.23 10.31 -18.51
N GLU A 446 -22.31 9.56 -18.67
CA GLU A 446 -23.14 9.03 -17.60
C GLU A 446 -23.22 7.51 -17.67
N MET A 447 -22.71 6.86 -16.63
CA MET A 447 -22.78 5.42 -16.41
C MET A 447 -24.06 5.09 -15.65
N GLU A 448 -24.74 4.00 -16.01
CA GLU A 448 -25.81 3.42 -15.20
C GLU A 448 -25.37 2.04 -14.68
N LEU A 449 -25.43 1.87 -13.37
CA LEU A 449 -24.99 0.67 -12.66
C LEU A 449 -26.10 0.20 -11.71
N ASP A 450 -26.29 -1.12 -11.61
CA ASP A 450 -27.04 -1.71 -10.50
C ASP A 450 -26.09 -1.85 -9.32
N THR A 451 -26.29 -1.01 -8.29
CA THR A 451 -25.44 -1.00 -7.10
C THR A 451 -26.04 -1.81 -5.95
N GLN A 452 -27.15 -2.54 -6.17
CA GLN A 452 -27.75 -3.45 -5.19
C GLN A 452 -26.97 -4.76 -5.09
N MET A 453 -25.77 -4.67 -4.53
CA MET A 453 -24.83 -5.78 -4.41
C MET A 453 -25.17 -6.71 -3.24
N ASP A 454 -25.92 -6.22 -2.24
CA ASP A 454 -26.45 -7.06 -1.16
C ASP A 454 -27.90 -6.72 -0.82
N ALA A 455 -28.79 -7.63 -1.21
CA ALA A 455 -30.21 -7.55 -0.91
C ALA A 455 -30.54 -7.67 0.60
N ALA A 456 -29.66 -8.29 1.39
CA ALA A 456 -29.86 -8.47 2.84
C ALA A 456 -29.58 -7.18 3.64
N HIS A 457 -28.78 -6.26 3.11
CA HIS A 457 -28.40 -5.02 3.79
C HIS A 457 -28.54 -3.81 2.86
N PRO A 458 -29.74 -3.36 2.52
CA PRO A 458 -29.97 -2.29 1.54
C PRO A 458 -29.35 -0.93 1.94
N GLN A 459 -29.00 -0.74 3.22
CA GLN A 459 -28.34 0.46 3.74
C GLN A 459 -26.82 0.44 3.62
N ALA A 460 -26.21 -0.71 3.27
CA ALA A 460 -24.76 -0.79 3.08
C ALA A 460 -24.33 0.05 1.88
N THR A 461 -23.10 0.56 1.90
CA THR A 461 -22.50 1.25 0.75
C THR A 461 -21.94 0.24 -0.26
N THR A 462 -22.02 0.58 -1.54
CA THR A 462 -21.32 -0.12 -2.61
C THR A 462 -20.13 0.73 -3.06
N SER A 463 -18.96 0.13 -3.14
CA SER A 463 -17.76 0.76 -3.69
C SER A 463 -17.71 0.58 -5.20
N VAL A 464 -17.73 1.70 -5.94
CA VAL A 464 -17.49 1.72 -7.39
C VAL A 464 -16.06 2.17 -7.68
N TYR A 465 -15.25 1.28 -8.21
CA TYR A 465 -13.91 1.58 -8.70
C TYR A 465 -13.98 1.99 -10.17
N LEU A 466 -13.88 3.30 -10.43
CA LEU A 466 -13.84 3.86 -11.78
C LEU A 466 -12.39 3.87 -12.30
N THR A 467 -12.11 3.13 -13.37
CA THR A 467 -10.82 3.19 -14.07
C THR A 467 -10.79 4.35 -15.06
N TYR A 468 -9.81 5.23 -14.91
CA TYR A 468 -9.59 6.40 -15.76
C TYR A 468 -8.13 6.54 -16.21
N LEU A 469 -7.91 7.16 -17.36
CA LEU A 469 -6.58 7.39 -17.93
C LEU A 469 -5.90 8.57 -17.23
N THR A 470 -4.60 8.47 -17.03
CA THR A 470 -3.73 9.55 -16.57
C THR A 470 -2.54 9.72 -17.51
N SER A 471 -2.03 10.94 -17.63
CA SER A 471 -0.88 11.31 -18.45
C SER A 471 -0.32 12.66 -17.99
N TRP A 472 0.95 12.91 -18.31
CA TRP A 472 1.61 14.21 -18.09
C TRP A 472 1.32 15.25 -19.15
N LYS A 473 0.72 14.84 -20.25
CA LYS A 473 0.31 15.71 -21.34
C LYS A 473 -1.17 15.54 -21.57
N ASP A 474 -1.81 16.67 -21.87
CA ASP A 474 -3.13 16.71 -22.48
C ASP A 474 -4.24 16.05 -21.63
N MET A 475 -4.18 16.20 -20.30
CA MET A 475 -5.19 15.68 -19.37
C MET A 475 -5.80 16.78 -18.52
N GLY A 476 -7.14 16.74 -18.38
CA GLY A 476 -7.93 17.67 -17.58
C GLY A 476 -8.39 17.12 -16.24
N THR A 477 -9.26 17.88 -15.58
CA THR A 477 -9.95 17.46 -14.34
C THR A 477 -11.43 17.21 -14.65
N ALA A 478 -12.01 16.15 -14.09
CA ALA A 478 -13.44 15.88 -14.23
C ALA A 478 -14.14 15.74 -12.87
N ARG A 479 -15.38 16.21 -12.78
CA ARG A 479 -16.24 16.07 -11.60
C ARG A 479 -17.14 14.85 -11.71
N VAL A 480 -17.24 14.11 -10.63
CA VAL A 480 -18.17 12.98 -10.44
C VAL A 480 -19.37 13.45 -9.62
N THR A 481 -20.56 13.09 -10.07
CA THR A 481 -21.84 13.29 -9.36
C THR A 481 -22.73 12.06 -9.53
N CYS A 482 -23.68 11.84 -8.62
CA CYS A 482 -24.57 10.69 -8.64
C CYS A 482 -26.05 11.10 -8.65
N THR A 483 -26.89 10.28 -9.27
CA THR A 483 -28.36 10.43 -9.30
C THR A 483 -29.02 9.06 -9.21
N GLY A 484 -30.13 8.95 -8.49
CA GLY A 484 -30.76 7.68 -8.13
C GLY A 484 -30.09 7.01 -6.92
N CYS A 485 -28.76 7.06 -6.86
CA CYS A 485 -27.95 6.77 -5.68
C CYS A 485 -27.33 8.05 -5.11
N GLU A 486 -26.86 7.97 -3.86
CA GLU A 486 -26.17 9.04 -3.15
C GLU A 486 -24.66 8.83 -3.20
N CYS A 487 -23.91 9.90 -3.51
CA CYS A 487 -22.46 9.92 -3.37
C CYS A 487 -21.98 11.35 -3.13
N LYS A 488 -20.82 11.50 -2.47
CA LYS A 488 -20.18 12.81 -2.29
C LYS A 488 -19.58 13.27 -3.62
N PRO A 489 -19.94 14.46 -4.16
CA PRO A 489 -19.30 14.99 -5.35
C PRO A 489 -17.78 15.08 -5.18
N MET A 490 -17.03 14.71 -6.22
CA MET A 490 -15.57 14.73 -6.17
C MET A 490 -14.94 15.07 -7.52
N ASP A 491 -13.79 15.74 -7.46
CA ASP A 491 -12.99 16.08 -8.65
C ASP A 491 -11.84 15.08 -8.81
N ILE A 492 -11.67 14.56 -10.03
CA ILE A 492 -10.59 13.65 -10.42
C ILE A 492 -9.66 14.40 -11.37
N ASN A 493 -8.43 14.65 -10.93
CA ASN A 493 -7.39 15.19 -11.79
C ASN A 493 -6.68 14.04 -12.53
N ALA A 494 -6.77 14.02 -13.85
CA ALA A 494 -6.12 13.02 -14.69
C ALA A 494 -4.69 13.42 -15.13
N HIS A 495 -4.28 14.66 -14.85
CA HIS A 495 -2.92 15.11 -15.09
C HIS A 495 -1.99 14.61 -13.98
N VAL A 496 -0.90 13.95 -14.38
CA VAL A 496 0.18 13.56 -13.46
C VAL A 496 1.47 14.30 -13.82
N PRO A 497 2.20 14.88 -12.87
CA PRO A 497 3.41 15.66 -13.16
C PRO A 497 4.58 14.80 -13.69
N MET A 498 4.44 13.48 -13.67
CA MET A 498 5.46 12.51 -14.07
C MET A 498 5.34 12.21 -15.56
N ALA A 499 6.42 12.32 -16.34
CA ALA A 499 6.45 12.16 -17.80
C ALA A 499 6.12 10.73 -18.34
N VAL A 500 5.02 10.12 -17.89
CA VAL A 500 4.54 8.80 -18.29
C VAL A 500 3.50 8.91 -19.40
N THR A 501 3.73 8.26 -20.55
CA THR A 501 2.93 8.48 -21.76
C THR A 501 1.43 8.27 -21.59
N THR A 502 0.98 7.20 -20.92
CA THR A 502 -0.41 7.00 -20.46
C THR A 502 -0.55 5.81 -19.51
N VAL A 503 -1.22 5.99 -18.37
CA VAL A 503 -1.42 4.96 -17.33
C VAL A 503 -2.87 4.96 -16.83
N PHE A 504 -3.48 3.79 -16.66
CA PHE A 504 -4.81 3.69 -16.05
C PHE A 504 -4.70 3.68 -14.52
N PHE A 505 -5.51 4.49 -13.84
CA PHE A 505 -5.68 4.53 -12.39
C PHE A 505 -7.14 4.26 -12.02
N ASN A 506 -7.41 4.01 -10.74
CA ASN A 506 -8.78 3.89 -10.24
C ASN A 506 -9.10 4.99 -9.26
N ARG A 507 -10.35 5.43 -9.31
CA ARG A 507 -10.95 6.24 -8.27
C ARG A 507 -12.04 5.42 -7.60
N LEU A 508 -11.96 5.30 -6.27
CA LEU A 508 -13.04 4.76 -5.45
C LEU A 508 -14.15 5.81 -5.32
N ILE A 509 -15.38 5.41 -5.64
CA ILE A 509 -16.59 6.22 -5.53
C ILE A 509 -17.57 5.42 -4.66
N PRO A 510 -17.67 5.74 -3.35
CA PRO A 510 -18.68 5.14 -2.49
C PRO A 510 -20.07 5.63 -2.90
N VAL A 511 -21.01 4.71 -3.12
CA VAL A 511 -22.39 5.03 -3.52
C VAL A 511 -23.41 4.25 -2.67
N SER A 512 -24.58 4.84 -2.43
CA SER A 512 -25.70 4.07 -1.87
C SER A 512 -26.23 3.04 -2.88
N GLN A 513 -26.91 2.01 -2.37
CA GLN A 513 -27.47 0.95 -3.21
C GLN A 513 -28.73 1.42 -3.93
N HIS A 514 -28.73 1.33 -5.25
CA HIS A 514 -29.85 1.67 -6.10
C HIS A 514 -29.79 0.85 -7.39
N LYS A 515 -30.96 0.38 -7.85
CA LYS A 515 -31.07 -0.47 -9.05
C LYS A 515 -30.56 0.22 -10.33
N GLN A 516 -30.68 1.54 -10.37
CA GLN A 516 -30.26 2.40 -11.48
C GLN A 516 -29.45 3.57 -10.93
N CYS A 517 -28.31 3.27 -10.31
CA CYS A 517 -27.37 4.29 -9.85
C CYS A 517 -26.70 4.92 -11.07
N ARG A 518 -26.96 6.22 -11.31
CA ARG A 518 -26.35 6.96 -12.41
C ARG A 518 -25.19 7.78 -11.89
N ILE A 519 -24.01 7.56 -12.47
CA ILE A 519 -22.77 8.26 -12.12
C ILE A 519 -22.34 9.09 -13.34
N ARG A 520 -22.36 10.41 -13.20
CA ARG A 520 -21.99 11.36 -14.25
C ARG A 520 -20.59 11.91 -14.02
N ILE A 521 -19.76 11.83 -15.05
CA ILE A 521 -18.40 12.39 -15.14
C ILE A 521 -18.45 13.59 -16.08
N THR A 522 -18.09 14.78 -15.63
CA THR A 522 -18.10 16.02 -16.42
C THR A 522 -16.74 16.70 -16.40
N ILE A 523 -16.15 17.02 -17.56
CA ILE A 523 -14.86 17.72 -17.64
C ILE A 523 -15.05 19.17 -17.17
N LEU A 524 -14.19 19.61 -16.25
CA LEU A 524 -14.21 20.95 -15.67
C LEU A 524 -13.33 21.93 -16.46
N GLU A 525 -13.58 23.22 -16.28
CA GLU A 525 -12.66 24.26 -16.76
C GLU A 525 -11.32 24.22 -16.02
N ALA A 526 -10.26 24.58 -16.74
CA ALA A 526 -8.91 24.65 -16.18
C ALA A 526 -8.85 25.71 -15.08
N LYS A 527 -8.40 25.33 -13.88
CA LYS A 527 -8.20 26.29 -12.78
C LYS A 527 -6.90 27.10 -12.92
N GLU A 528 -5.93 26.61 -13.71
CA GLU A 528 -4.59 27.19 -13.86
C GLU A 528 -4.22 27.45 -15.34
N PRO A 529 -3.53 28.56 -15.68
CA PRO A 529 -3.12 28.86 -17.06
C PRO A 529 -2.20 27.81 -17.69
N SER A 530 -1.37 27.13 -16.89
CA SER A 530 -0.49 26.05 -17.35
C SER A 530 -1.24 24.79 -17.80
N GLN A 531 -2.53 24.67 -17.49
CA GLN A 531 -3.41 23.56 -17.88
C GLN A 531 -4.29 23.89 -19.10
N GLN A 532 -4.17 25.09 -19.70
CA GLN A 532 -5.05 25.54 -20.79
C GLN A 532 -4.78 24.89 -22.16
N GLN A 533 -3.72 24.09 -22.34
CA GLN A 533 -3.37 23.53 -23.65
C GLN A 533 -4.22 22.30 -24.07
N SER A 534 -4.74 21.50 -23.14
CA SER A 534 -5.69 20.40 -23.44
C SER A 534 -6.32 19.84 -22.14
N GLN A 535 -7.63 19.56 -22.18
CA GLN A 535 -8.46 19.14 -21.03
C GLN A 535 -9.04 17.72 -21.22
N HIS A 536 -8.30 16.80 -21.85
CA HIS A 536 -8.88 15.49 -22.16
C HIS A 536 -9.12 14.64 -20.91
N PHE A 537 -10.13 13.77 -20.95
CA PHE A 537 -10.41 12.81 -19.87
C PHE A 537 -10.94 11.51 -20.45
N MET A 538 -10.49 10.37 -19.94
CA MET A 538 -10.90 9.06 -20.43
C MET A 538 -11.24 8.10 -19.30
N ILE A 539 -12.37 7.41 -19.45
CA ILE A 539 -12.83 6.33 -18.56
C ILE A 539 -12.89 5.01 -19.33
N ALA A 540 -12.54 3.89 -18.69
CA ALA A 540 -12.31 2.63 -19.40
C ALA A 540 -12.86 1.36 -18.71
N ALA A 541 -13.16 1.42 -17.41
CA ALA A 541 -13.76 0.32 -16.69
C ALA A 541 -14.48 0.80 -15.42
N ALA A 542 -15.42 0.00 -14.94
CA ALA A 542 -16.06 0.15 -13.63
C ALA A 542 -16.16 -1.20 -12.95
N MET A 543 -15.73 -1.28 -11.69
CA MET A 543 -15.84 -2.49 -10.86
C MET A 543 -16.60 -2.17 -9.59
N LEU A 544 -17.53 -3.04 -9.19
CA LEU A 544 -18.39 -2.85 -8.03
C LEU A 544 -18.10 -3.90 -6.97
N ARG A 545 -18.17 -3.50 -5.72
CA ARG A 545 -18.07 -4.39 -4.57
C ARG A 545 -18.99 -3.91 -3.45
N SER A 546 -19.66 -4.83 -2.77
CA SER A 546 -20.36 -4.53 -1.51
C SER A 546 -19.35 -4.26 -0.39
N ASP A 547 -19.54 -3.18 0.38
CA ASP A 547 -18.65 -2.78 1.48
C ASP A 547 -19.06 -3.35 2.86
N LEU A 548 -19.94 -4.35 2.90
CA LEU A 548 -20.09 -5.15 4.12
C LEU A 548 -18.72 -5.73 4.50
N GLY A 549 -18.33 -5.57 5.77
CA GLY A 549 -17.00 -5.90 6.29
C GLY A 549 -15.96 -4.77 6.17
N LEU A 550 -16.19 -3.75 5.33
CA LEU A 550 -15.31 -2.58 5.19
C LEU A 550 -15.84 -1.32 5.89
N GLN A 551 -17.10 -1.34 6.34
CA GLN A 551 -17.59 -0.35 7.28
C GLN A 551 -17.13 -0.70 8.70
N PRO A 552 -16.60 0.26 9.49
CA PRO A 552 -16.60 0.10 10.93
C PRO A 552 -18.06 -0.04 11.34
N SER A 553 -18.46 -1.26 11.67
CA SER A 553 -19.77 -1.48 12.25
C SER A 553 -19.87 -0.62 13.50
N ALA A 554 -20.90 0.23 13.56
CA ALA A 554 -21.32 0.83 14.81
C ALA A 554 -21.40 -0.29 15.86
N PRO A 555 -20.89 -0.08 17.08
CA PRO A 555 -20.78 -1.17 18.04
C PRO A 555 -22.18 -1.67 18.40
N SER A 556 -22.55 -2.83 17.85
CA SER A 556 -23.63 -3.61 18.44
C SER A 556 -23.14 -4.05 19.81
N CYS A 557 -23.81 -3.56 20.85
CA CYS A 557 -23.58 -4.01 22.21
C CYS A 557 -23.59 -5.55 22.26
N ALA A 558 -22.63 -6.11 22.99
CA ALA A 558 -22.41 -7.53 23.25
C ALA A 558 -21.56 -8.29 22.21
N GLN A 559 -20.25 -8.08 22.25
CA GLN A 559 -19.29 -9.20 22.28
C GLN A 559 -17.95 -8.72 22.88
N ALA A 560 -17.42 -9.53 23.80
CA ALA A 560 -16.34 -9.18 24.71
C ALA A 560 -15.05 -8.75 23.98
N ALA A 561 -14.50 -7.61 24.42
CA ALA A 561 -13.35 -6.95 23.84
C ALA A 561 -12.07 -7.81 23.91
N THR A 562 -11.33 -7.85 22.81
CA THR A 562 -9.87 -8.11 22.81
C THR A 562 -9.19 -6.75 22.60
N PRO A 563 -8.24 -6.33 23.45
CA PRO A 563 -7.76 -4.95 23.46
C PRO A 563 -6.85 -4.61 22.26
N PRO A 564 -6.91 -3.36 21.73
CA PRO A 564 -6.05 -2.90 20.63
C PRO A 564 -4.60 -2.72 21.10
N ASN A 565 -3.62 -3.14 20.28
CA ASN A 565 -2.22 -2.77 20.47
C ASN A 565 -2.02 -1.33 19.93
N PRO A 566 -1.81 -0.31 20.78
CA PRO A 566 -1.85 1.09 20.36
C PRO A 566 -0.45 1.64 20.13
N TYR A 567 -0.15 2.00 18.89
CA TYR A 567 1.14 2.56 18.45
C TYR A 567 1.65 3.75 19.30
N VAL A 568 0.74 4.62 19.78
CA VAL A 568 1.02 5.72 20.70
C VAL A 568 0.08 5.68 21.90
N ALA A 569 0.64 5.86 23.09
CA ALA A 569 -0.10 6.02 24.33
C ALA A 569 0.16 7.38 25.00
N LEU A 570 -0.75 7.80 25.88
CA LEU A 570 -0.51 8.91 26.80
C LEU A 570 -0.48 8.41 28.25
N CYS A 571 0.44 8.94 29.04
CA CYS A 571 0.46 8.74 30.48
C CYS A 571 0.11 10.06 31.17
N LEU A 572 -0.92 10.03 32.01
CA LEU A 572 -1.49 11.20 32.67
C LEU A 572 -1.48 11.02 34.18
N SER A 573 -0.98 12.04 34.89
CA SER A 573 -1.20 12.21 36.32
C SER A 573 -2.33 13.22 36.52
N VAL A 574 -3.31 12.89 37.36
CA VAL A 574 -4.50 13.71 37.54
C VAL A 574 -4.98 13.71 38.99
N LYS A 575 -5.62 14.79 39.41
CA LYS A 575 -6.28 14.92 40.72
C LYS A 575 -7.40 15.95 40.63
N ASP A 576 -8.61 15.60 41.07
CA ASP A 576 -9.78 16.47 41.17
C ASP A 576 -10.12 17.26 39.88
N GLU A 577 -10.16 16.57 38.73
CA GLU A 577 -10.38 17.17 37.39
C GLU A 577 -11.59 16.55 36.64
N TRP A 578 -12.65 16.18 37.37
CA TRP A 578 -13.82 15.48 36.81
C TRP A 578 -14.46 16.21 35.62
N ALA A 579 -14.44 17.54 35.61
CA ALA A 579 -15.08 18.35 34.58
C ALA A 579 -14.31 18.35 33.24
N GLU A 580 -12.99 18.25 33.27
CA GLU A 580 -12.16 18.29 32.05
C GLU A 580 -11.90 16.93 31.45
N LEU A 581 -11.77 15.94 32.32
CA LEU A 581 -11.14 14.69 31.96
C LEU A 581 -11.87 13.97 30.80
N PRO A 582 -13.22 13.98 30.69
CA PRO A 582 -13.91 13.45 29.53
C PRO A 582 -13.57 14.18 28.22
N GLU A 583 -13.60 15.52 28.21
CA GLU A 583 -13.23 16.34 27.03
C GLU A 583 -11.79 16.06 26.60
N TRP A 584 -10.88 15.96 27.58
CA TRP A 584 -9.48 15.64 27.34
C TRP A 584 -9.30 14.25 26.71
N VAL A 585 -9.97 13.23 27.24
CA VAL A 585 -9.91 11.86 26.68
C VAL A 585 -10.47 11.84 25.27
N GLU A 586 -11.65 12.41 25.04
CA GLU A 586 -12.27 12.42 23.72
C GLU A 586 -11.44 13.15 22.66
N HIS A 587 -10.85 14.29 23.02
CA HIS A 587 -9.96 15.01 22.13
C HIS A 587 -8.75 14.16 21.75
N HIS A 588 -8.12 13.51 22.72
CA HIS A 588 -6.91 12.72 22.46
C HIS A 588 -7.21 11.43 21.68
N LEU A 589 -8.37 10.81 21.87
CA LEU A 589 -8.85 9.73 21.02
C LEU A 589 -9.08 10.21 19.58
N LYS A 590 -9.70 11.39 19.39
CA LYS A 590 -9.94 11.98 18.07
C LYS A 590 -8.64 12.31 17.31
N VAL A 591 -7.58 12.74 18.00
CA VAL A 591 -6.27 12.94 17.35
C VAL A 591 -5.50 11.65 17.12
N GLY A 592 -6.04 10.48 17.48
CA GLY A 592 -5.46 9.16 17.17
C GLY A 592 -4.64 8.52 18.28
N VAL A 593 -4.75 8.98 19.54
CA VAL A 593 -4.16 8.25 20.68
C VAL A 593 -4.94 6.97 20.92
N GLY A 594 -4.26 5.83 20.92
CA GLY A 594 -4.93 4.53 21.03
C GLY A 594 -5.10 4.01 22.46
N LYS A 595 -4.35 4.56 23.44
CA LYS A 595 -4.41 4.16 24.86
C LYS A 595 -3.99 5.28 25.78
N MET A 596 -4.64 5.37 26.94
CA MET A 596 -4.32 6.34 27.97
C MET A 596 -4.20 5.65 29.33
N TYR A 597 -3.09 5.87 30.02
CA TYR A 597 -2.88 5.44 31.39
C TYR A 597 -3.12 6.63 32.30
N ILE A 598 -4.19 6.58 33.08
CA ILE A 598 -4.62 7.68 33.96
C ILE A 598 -4.38 7.28 35.40
N LEU A 599 -3.42 7.95 36.05
CA LEU A 599 -3.05 7.73 37.44
C LEU A 599 -3.60 8.88 38.30
N ASP A 600 -4.55 8.53 39.17
CA ASP A 600 -5.31 9.45 40.02
C ASP A 600 -4.68 9.54 41.42
N ASP A 601 -4.26 10.75 41.81
CA ASP A 601 -3.68 11.07 43.13
C ASP A 601 -4.78 11.31 44.18
N GLY A 602 -5.63 10.30 44.39
CA GLY A 602 -6.56 10.29 45.52
C GLY A 602 -7.75 11.24 45.38
N SER A 603 -8.29 11.41 44.17
CA SER A 603 -9.50 12.22 43.96
C SER A 603 -10.71 11.62 44.68
N GLN A 604 -11.59 12.47 45.18
CA GLN A 604 -12.80 12.08 45.90
C GLN A 604 -14.07 12.78 45.35
N PRO A 605 -15.01 12.05 44.70
CA PRO A 605 -14.96 10.61 44.42
C PRO A 605 -13.91 10.23 43.36
N PRO A 606 -13.46 8.97 43.24
CA PRO A 606 -12.54 8.56 42.18
C PRO A 606 -13.02 8.98 40.78
N MET A 607 -12.11 9.48 39.93
CA MET A 607 -12.45 9.91 38.57
C MET A 607 -12.85 8.78 37.62
N SER A 608 -12.75 7.51 38.05
CA SER A 608 -13.41 6.39 37.35
C SER A 608 -14.90 6.63 37.13
N THR A 609 -15.55 7.42 37.99
CA THR A 609 -16.96 7.83 37.87
C THR A 609 -17.27 8.58 36.57
N VAL A 610 -16.33 9.36 36.04
CA VAL A 610 -16.47 10.08 34.76
C VAL A 610 -15.75 9.39 33.60
N LEU A 611 -14.92 8.38 33.90
CA LEU A 611 -14.16 7.61 32.91
C LEU A 611 -14.75 6.26 32.55
N ALA A 612 -15.82 5.83 33.24
CA ALA A 612 -16.46 4.53 33.07
C ALA A 612 -16.62 4.07 31.60
N PRO A 613 -17.12 4.90 30.65
CA PRO A 613 -17.26 4.44 29.26
C PRO A 613 -15.91 4.18 28.57
N TYR A 614 -14.87 4.96 28.86
CA TYR A 614 -13.55 4.81 28.24
C TYR A 614 -12.72 3.69 28.88
N ILE A 615 -12.97 3.39 30.15
CA ILE A 615 -12.43 2.20 30.82
C ILE A 615 -13.04 0.94 30.21
N ALA A 616 -14.37 0.93 30.04
CA ALA A 616 -15.09 -0.19 29.46
C ALA A 616 -14.68 -0.49 28.00
N SER A 617 -14.33 0.54 27.23
CA SER A 617 -13.83 0.38 25.85
C SER A 617 -12.37 -0.09 25.76
N GLY A 618 -11.64 -0.10 26.90
CA GLY A 618 -10.21 -0.40 26.95
C GLY A 618 -9.30 0.74 26.52
N ALA A 619 -9.86 1.87 26.09
CA ALA A 619 -9.13 3.07 25.68
C ALA A 619 -8.40 3.75 26.85
N VAL A 620 -9.00 3.69 28.05
CA VAL A 620 -8.41 4.19 29.29
C VAL A 620 -8.09 3.01 30.21
N GLU A 621 -6.88 3.00 30.74
CA GLU A 621 -6.53 2.21 31.91
C GLU A 621 -6.36 3.17 33.09
N TYR A 622 -7.19 2.99 34.11
CA TYR A 622 -7.30 3.91 35.23
C TYR A 622 -6.83 3.25 36.52
N HIS A 623 -5.95 3.95 37.24
CA HIS A 623 -5.41 3.52 38.52
C HIS A 623 -5.58 4.63 39.56
N TRP A 624 -6.31 4.33 40.62
CA TRP A 624 -6.48 5.23 41.76
C TRP A 624 -5.46 4.90 42.85
N PHE A 625 -4.81 5.93 43.37
CA PHE A 625 -3.80 5.80 44.41
C PHE A 625 -4.10 6.71 45.59
N GLU A 626 -3.89 6.22 46.79
CA GLU A 626 -3.92 7.02 48.02
C GLU A 626 -2.56 7.72 48.24
N GLY A 627 -2.17 8.56 47.28
CA GLY A 627 -0.84 9.15 47.21
C GLY A 627 0.23 8.19 46.65
N VAL A 628 1.51 8.57 46.78
CA VAL A 628 2.62 7.74 46.30
C VAL A 628 2.74 6.48 47.18
N PRO A 629 2.65 5.26 46.62
CA PRO A 629 2.83 4.03 47.38
C PRO A 629 4.23 3.97 48.02
N GLN A 630 4.33 3.40 49.23
CA GLN A 630 5.63 3.07 49.82
C GLN A 630 6.38 2.10 48.88
N PRO A 631 7.70 2.28 48.65
CA PRO A 631 8.41 1.51 47.64
C PRO A 631 8.30 0.00 47.93
N PRO A 632 7.88 -0.83 46.95
CA PRO A 632 8.04 -2.26 47.08
C PRO A 632 9.53 -2.60 47.21
N GLN A 633 9.83 -3.65 47.99
CA GLN A 633 11.15 -4.30 47.98
C GLN A 633 11.60 -4.52 46.52
N PRO A 634 12.89 -4.33 46.19
CA PRO A 634 13.37 -4.30 44.81
C PRO A 634 12.86 -5.51 44.02
N PHE A 635 12.29 -5.24 42.84
CA PHE A 635 11.77 -6.27 41.95
C PHE A 635 12.86 -7.32 41.70
N ALA A 636 12.57 -8.58 41.99
CA ALA A 636 13.43 -9.69 41.60
C ALA A 636 13.62 -9.64 40.07
N ALA A 637 14.87 -9.66 39.63
CA ALA A 637 15.20 -9.67 38.21
C ALA A 637 14.40 -10.78 37.49
N PRO A 638 13.84 -10.51 36.29
CA PRO A 638 13.11 -11.53 35.57
C PRO A 638 14.01 -12.74 35.29
N SER A 639 13.44 -13.95 35.39
CA SER A 639 14.19 -15.17 35.10
C SER A 639 14.67 -15.16 33.64
N PRO A 640 15.84 -15.75 33.33
CA PRO A 640 16.38 -15.80 31.96
C PRO A 640 15.39 -16.34 30.92
N ALA A 641 14.48 -17.24 31.32
CA ALA A 641 13.47 -17.84 30.44
C ALA A 641 12.31 -16.90 30.02
N ALA A 642 12.16 -15.73 30.67
CA ALA A 642 11.19 -14.71 30.27
C ALA A 642 11.77 -13.74 29.24
N ALA A 643 13.09 -13.51 29.27
CA ALA A 643 13.79 -12.67 28.29
C ALA A 643 13.90 -13.34 26.91
N GLU A 644 13.84 -14.67 26.84
CA GLU A 644 14.00 -15.43 25.59
C GLU A 644 12.69 -15.62 24.80
N ARG A 645 11.52 -15.33 25.40
CA ARG A 645 10.21 -15.42 24.73
C ARG A 645 9.82 -14.16 23.95
N VAL A 646 10.54 -13.05 24.14
CA VAL A 646 10.26 -11.77 23.50
C VAL A 646 11.45 -11.45 22.61
N GLY A 647 11.28 -11.58 21.29
CA GLY A 647 12.32 -11.35 20.28
C GLY A 647 12.77 -9.90 20.16
N ALA A 648 13.27 -9.31 21.25
CA ALA A 648 13.97 -8.04 21.25
C ALA A 648 15.43 -8.30 20.88
N GLY A 649 15.85 -7.83 19.70
CA GLY A 649 17.24 -7.80 19.32
C GLY A 649 18.09 -7.14 20.41
N ALA A 650 19.12 -7.86 20.85
CA ALA A 650 20.24 -7.41 21.68
C ALA A 650 19.95 -6.23 22.63
N ALA A 651 19.24 -6.50 23.73
CA ALA A 651 19.25 -5.60 24.87
C ALA A 651 20.67 -5.56 25.46
N ALA A 652 21.36 -4.42 25.34
CA ALA A 652 22.47 -4.11 26.22
C ALA A 652 22.00 -4.29 27.68
N PRO A 653 22.82 -4.88 28.57
CA PRO A 653 22.41 -5.15 29.94
C PRO A 653 22.04 -3.84 30.63
N VAL A 654 20.80 -3.77 31.14
CA VAL A 654 20.34 -2.66 32.00
C VAL A 654 21.22 -2.67 33.24
N LEU A 655 21.99 -1.60 33.45
CA LEU A 655 22.86 -1.44 34.62
C LEU A 655 22.02 -1.63 35.91
N PRO A 656 22.52 -2.37 36.92
CA PRO A 656 21.82 -2.57 38.20
C PRO A 656 21.42 -1.26 38.91
N GLU A 657 22.14 -0.17 38.65
CA GLU A 657 21.86 1.17 39.16
C GLU A 657 20.52 1.75 38.63
N LEU A 658 20.05 1.31 37.45
CA LEU A 658 18.74 1.69 36.88
C LEU A 658 17.55 0.92 37.48
N LEU A 659 17.80 -0.18 38.19
CA LEU A 659 16.77 -0.96 38.91
C LEU A 659 16.56 -0.47 40.34
N SER A 660 17.44 0.40 40.85
CA SER A 660 17.17 1.12 42.09
C SER A 660 16.13 2.20 41.82
N GLY A 661 14.85 1.86 42.03
CA GLY A 661 13.72 2.77 41.85
C GLY A 661 14.00 4.12 42.52
N PHE A 662 13.64 5.20 41.83
CA PHE A 662 13.78 6.54 42.41
C PHE A 662 13.00 6.61 43.73
N ASN A 663 13.65 7.15 44.76
CA ASN A 663 12.99 7.31 46.04
C ASN A 663 12.00 8.50 45.98
N TYR A 664 10.70 8.19 45.83
CA TYR A 664 9.62 9.18 45.89
C TYR A 664 9.05 9.36 47.32
N SER A 665 9.75 8.85 48.35
CA SER A 665 9.30 8.65 49.75
C SER A 665 8.69 9.84 50.48
N ASN A 666 8.69 11.04 49.91
CA ASN A 666 8.08 12.21 50.54
C ASN A 666 6.63 12.45 50.10
N GLY A 667 6.03 11.63 49.24
CA GLY A 667 4.60 11.73 48.86
C GLY A 667 4.22 12.97 48.02
N GLU A 668 5.18 13.86 47.75
CA GLU A 668 4.97 15.16 47.09
C GLU A 668 5.09 15.11 45.57
N ARG A 669 5.68 14.06 44.97
CA ARG A 669 6.02 14.00 43.53
C ARG A 669 5.23 12.94 42.77
N PHE A 670 3.92 12.94 42.95
CA PHE A 670 3.03 11.94 42.36
C PHE A 670 3.12 11.90 40.84
N GLN A 671 3.25 13.04 40.16
CA GLN A 671 3.41 13.07 38.70
C GLN A 671 4.62 12.27 38.20
N LEU A 672 5.77 12.37 38.89
CA LEU A 672 6.97 11.61 38.51
C LEU A 672 6.79 10.11 38.77
N PHE A 673 6.18 9.76 39.90
CA PHE A 673 5.78 8.39 40.19
C PHE A 673 4.87 7.83 39.08
N ALA A 674 3.85 8.59 38.68
CA ALA A 674 2.91 8.15 37.67
C ALA A 674 3.58 7.88 36.32
N TYR A 675 4.47 8.78 35.89
CA TYR A 675 5.19 8.64 34.63
C TYR A 675 6.19 7.48 34.65
N ASP A 676 6.92 7.29 35.74
CA ASP A 676 7.80 6.12 35.91
C ASP A 676 7.01 4.82 36.00
N TRP A 677 5.81 4.83 36.61
CA TRP A 677 4.93 3.68 36.66
C TRP A 677 4.51 3.25 35.25
N CYS A 678 4.07 4.20 34.41
CA CYS A 678 3.77 3.91 33.00
C CYS A 678 4.97 3.35 32.23
N MET A 679 6.17 3.91 32.45
CA MET A 679 7.40 3.41 31.83
C MET A 679 7.76 1.99 32.29
N GLN A 680 7.56 1.66 33.56
CA GLN A 680 7.91 0.35 34.09
C GLN A 680 6.92 -0.74 33.63
N HIS A 681 5.64 -0.42 33.54
CA HIS A 681 4.59 -1.40 33.26
C HIS A 681 4.24 -1.51 31.77
N HIS A 682 4.35 -0.43 31.00
CA HIS A 682 3.77 -0.35 29.66
C HIS A 682 4.72 0.10 28.55
N ARG A 683 6.02 0.26 28.84
CA ARG A 683 6.99 0.68 27.79
C ARG A 683 7.15 -0.32 26.65
N ASN A 684 6.81 -1.59 26.86
CA ASN A 684 6.92 -2.62 25.82
C ASN A 684 5.63 -2.75 25.00
N ASP A 685 4.57 -2.04 25.38
CA ASP A 685 3.26 -2.11 24.75
C ASP A 685 3.10 -1.06 23.64
N HIS A 686 3.98 -0.06 23.57
CA HIS A 686 3.87 1.08 22.65
C HIS A 686 5.21 1.47 22.02
N THR A 687 5.17 2.01 20.81
CA THR A 687 6.34 2.65 20.18
C THR A 687 6.56 4.03 20.79
N TRP A 688 5.48 4.79 20.97
CA TRP A 688 5.52 6.15 21.46
C TRP A 688 4.69 6.32 22.74
N MET A 689 5.18 7.13 23.68
CA MET A 689 4.41 7.55 24.84
C MET A 689 4.54 9.06 25.07
N GLY A 690 3.41 9.75 25.11
CA GLY A 690 3.34 11.16 25.48
C GLY A 690 3.11 11.33 26.97
N PHE A 691 3.80 12.31 27.57
CA PHE A 691 3.66 12.69 28.97
C PHE A 691 3.18 14.14 29.02
N VAL A 692 1.86 14.31 29.07
CA VAL A 692 1.16 15.60 28.97
C VAL A 692 0.23 15.78 30.16
N ASP A 693 0.01 17.02 30.56
CA ASP A 693 -0.85 17.36 31.69
C ASP A 693 -2.33 17.44 31.26
N VAL A 694 -3.26 17.34 32.23
CA VAL A 694 -4.72 17.38 31.95
C VAL A 694 -5.20 18.72 31.39
N ASP A 695 -4.43 19.79 31.57
CA ASP A 695 -4.66 21.11 31.00
C ASP A 695 -3.93 21.32 29.66
N GLU A 696 -3.33 20.28 29.09
CA GLU A 696 -2.58 20.30 27.83
C GLU A 696 -3.27 19.44 26.76
N TYR A 697 -3.56 20.04 25.60
CA TYR A 697 -4.22 19.39 24.46
C TYR A 697 -3.30 19.35 23.25
N ILE A 698 -3.06 18.16 22.68
CA ILE A 698 -2.24 17.99 21.48
C ILE A 698 -3.02 18.49 20.26
N ILE A 699 -2.48 19.49 19.56
CA ILE A 699 -3.07 20.05 18.35
C ILE A 699 -2.21 19.72 17.14
N LEU A 700 -2.86 19.27 16.08
CA LEU A 700 -2.27 18.99 14.78
C LEU A 700 -2.69 20.07 13.78
N ARG A 701 -1.83 20.35 12.80
CA ARG A 701 -2.21 21.13 11.61
C ARG A 701 -3.30 20.38 10.83
N ALA A 702 -4.21 21.11 10.19
CA ALA A 702 -5.45 20.56 9.63
C ALA A 702 -5.27 19.49 8.55
N ASP A 703 -4.13 19.50 7.87
CA ASP A 703 -3.76 18.55 6.84
C ASP A 703 -2.96 17.35 7.36
N ILE A 704 -2.77 17.26 8.68
CA ILE A 704 -2.16 16.10 9.36
C ILE A 704 -3.32 15.25 9.91
N PRO A 705 -3.61 14.09 9.31
CA PRO A 705 -4.84 13.35 9.64
C PRO A 705 -4.89 12.76 11.06
N SER A 706 -3.76 12.34 11.66
CA SER A 706 -3.68 11.92 13.07
C SER A 706 -2.25 11.91 13.64
N LEU A 707 -2.14 11.77 14.96
CA LEU A 707 -0.88 11.80 15.72
C LEU A 707 0.05 10.62 15.41
N PRO A 708 -0.41 9.34 15.33
CA PRO A 708 0.44 8.22 14.92
C PRO A 708 1.24 8.49 13.64
N GLU A 709 0.58 9.10 12.69
CA GLU A 709 1.04 9.37 11.33
C GLU A 709 2.15 10.40 11.29
N LEU A 710 1.96 11.44 12.08
CA LEU A 710 2.96 12.45 12.31
C LEU A 710 4.20 11.82 12.93
N LEU A 711 4.02 10.97 13.94
CA LEU A 711 5.09 10.33 14.70
C LEU A 711 5.90 9.32 13.87
N GLN A 712 5.31 8.65 12.87
CA GLN A 712 6.03 7.78 11.94
C GLN A 712 7.21 8.49 11.25
N ARG A 713 7.08 9.80 10.98
CA ARG A 713 8.14 10.61 10.36
C ARG A 713 9.37 10.84 11.25
N TYR A 714 9.25 10.55 12.55
CA TYR A 714 10.27 10.81 13.56
C TYR A 714 10.76 9.53 14.26
N GLU A 715 10.45 8.34 13.75
CA GLU A 715 10.85 7.06 14.37
C GLU A 715 12.36 6.89 14.52
N GLN A 716 13.16 7.56 13.70
CA GLN A 716 14.62 7.62 13.81
C GLN A 716 15.13 8.49 14.97
N PHE A 717 14.25 9.23 15.64
CA PHE A 717 14.58 10.11 16.77
C PHE A 717 14.08 9.54 18.09
N GLY A 718 14.71 9.97 19.18
CA GLY A 718 14.35 9.53 20.53
C GLY A 718 13.11 10.21 21.10
N GLY A 719 12.67 11.32 20.49
CA GLY A 719 11.47 12.03 20.91
C GLY A 719 11.07 13.16 19.97
N LEU A 720 9.79 13.53 20.00
CA LEU A 720 9.24 14.71 19.34
C LEU A 720 8.82 15.76 20.37
N ALA A 721 9.33 16.98 20.25
CA ALA A 721 9.04 18.10 21.13
C ALA A 721 7.73 18.82 20.77
N LEU A 722 6.91 19.06 21.78
CA LEU A 722 5.63 19.76 21.71
C LEU A 722 5.72 21.09 22.47
N PHE A 723 5.70 22.21 21.75
CA PHE A 723 5.73 23.54 22.36
C PHE A 723 4.32 24.05 22.65
N SER A 724 4.12 24.77 23.76
CA SER A 724 2.79 25.19 24.22
C SER A 724 2.40 26.59 23.75
N LYS A 725 1.18 26.75 23.26
CA LYS A 725 0.44 28.03 23.26
C LYS A 725 -0.28 28.13 24.59
N ILE A 726 0.00 29.18 25.37
CA ILE A 726 -0.58 29.37 26.70
C ILE A 726 -1.90 30.12 26.57
N PHE A 727 -2.94 29.64 27.23
CA PHE A 727 -4.28 30.25 27.27
C PHE A 727 -4.61 30.73 28.68
N GLY A 728 -5.21 31.92 28.74
CA GLY A 728 -5.67 32.56 29.97
C GLY A 728 -7.14 32.32 30.28
N THR A 729 -7.68 33.06 31.25
CA THR A 729 -9.07 32.94 31.71
C THR A 729 -10.09 33.37 30.66
N ASN A 730 -9.67 34.14 29.65
CA ASN A 730 -10.56 34.79 28.70
C ASN A 730 -11.63 35.66 29.42
N GLY A 731 -11.34 36.10 30.66
CA GLY A 731 -12.27 36.86 31.52
C GLY A 731 -13.36 36.02 32.18
N HIS A 732 -13.33 34.69 32.06
CA HIS A 732 -14.32 33.82 32.68
C HIS A 732 -14.09 33.66 34.18
N LYS A 733 -15.13 33.97 34.96
CA LYS A 733 -15.14 33.73 36.41
C LYS A 733 -15.44 32.27 36.75
N THR A 734 -16.32 31.65 35.98
CA THR A 734 -16.77 30.26 36.12
C THR A 734 -16.56 29.52 34.81
N ARG A 735 -16.53 28.18 34.85
CA ARG A 735 -16.36 27.35 33.66
C ARG A 735 -17.40 27.68 32.57
N PRO A 736 -16.99 27.97 31.33
CA PRO A 736 -17.92 28.21 30.22
C PRO A 736 -18.60 26.92 29.75
N ALA A 737 -19.84 27.03 29.27
CA ALA A 737 -20.65 25.87 28.86
C ALA A 737 -20.08 25.07 27.68
N GLY A 738 -19.32 25.71 26.79
CA GLY A 738 -18.69 25.06 25.63
C GLY A 738 -17.44 24.22 25.94
N GLY A 739 -17.11 24.03 27.22
CA GLY A 739 -15.90 23.32 27.64
C GLY A 739 -14.63 24.14 27.44
N THR A 740 -13.49 23.50 27.67
CA THR A 740 -12.20 24.19 27.73
C THR A 740 -11.77 24.71 26.37
N ARG A 741 -11.83 23.88 25.31
CA ARG A 741 -11.31 24.31 24.01
C ARG A 741 -12.15 25.39 23.34
N GLN A 742 -13.47 25.38 23.51
CA GLN A 742 -14.34 26.41 22.91
C GLN A 742 -14.43 27.67 23.79
N GLY A 743 -14.34 27.52 25.11
CA GLY A 743 -14.51 28.61 26.06
C GLY A 743 -13.28 29.51 26.24
N PHE A 744 -12.08 28.96 26.15
CA PHE A 744 -10.84 29.72 26.38
C PHE A 744 -10.08 29.96 25.07
N THR A 745 -10.30 31.10 24.43
CA THR A 745 -9.73 31.40 23.09
C THR A 745 -8.64 32.46 23.09
N LYS A 746 -8.36 33.09 24.24
CA LYS A 746 -7.31 34.10 24.39
C LYS A 746 -5.98 33.47 24.76
N CYS A 747 -4.97 33.67 23.91
CA CYS A 747 -3.65 33.07 24.08
C CYS A 747 -2.49 34.06 24.04
N ALA A 748 -1.35 33.65 24.60
CA ALA A 748 -0.11 34.42 24.64
C ALA A 748 0.57 34.51 23.26
N PRO A 749 1.28 35.61 22.95
CA PRO A 749 2.15 35.67 21.77
C PRO A 749 3.28 34.62 21.86
N ALA A 750 3.82 34.24 20.69
CA ALA A 750 4.96 33.34 20.62
C ALA A 750 6.17 33.93 21.37
N MET A 751 6.80 33.13 22.23
CA MET A 751 8.01 33.53 22.94
C MET A 751 9.24 33.04 22.19
N GLN A 752 10.36 33.78 22.29
CA GLN A 752 11.62 33.36 21.65
C GLN A 752 12.18 32.07 22.25
N LYS A 753 11.83 31.77 23.51
CA LYS A 753 12.31 30.62 24.26
C LYS A 753 11.14 30.02 25.03
N GLU A 754 10.91 28.71 24.88
CA GLU A 754 9.75 28.04 25.47
C GLU A 754 10.07 26.64 26.00
N TYR A 755 9.32 26.23 27.03
CA TYR A 755 9.28 24.85 27.50
C TYR A 755 8.53 23.97 26.51
N TYR A 756 8.94 22.71 26.40
CA TYR A 756 8.25 21.70 25.59
C TYR A 756 8.04 20.41 26.36
N LYS A 757 6.97 19.69 26.02
CA LYS A 757 6.79 18.27 26.41
C LYS A 757 7.37 17.38 25.33
N THR A 758 7.75 16.16 25.68
CA THR A 758 8.24 15.19 24.69
C THR A 758 7.26 14.04 24.55
N ILE A 759 6.90 13.70 23.32
CA ILE A 759 6.39 12.37 22.97
C ILE A 759 7.62 11.49 22.77
N ALA A 760 7.85 10.57 23.71
CA ALA A 760 9.04 9.76 23.79
C ALA A 760 8.93 8.52 22.90
N ASN A 761 9.99 8.22 22.14
CA ASN A 761 10.13 6.94 21.46
C ASN A 761 10.73 5.93 22.45
N LEU A 762 9.93 4.96 22.86
CA LEU A 762 10.23 4.02 23.94
C LEU A 762 11.33 3.01 23.59
N HIS A 763 11.66 2.89 22.30
CA HIS A 763 12.83 2.17 21.84
C HIS A 763 14.13 2.82 22.35
N TYR A 764 14.24 4.15 22.28
CA TYR A 764 15.46 4.87 22.63
C TYR A 764 15.51 5.30 24.10
N VAL A 765 14.37 5.62 24.69
CA VAL A 765 14.30 6.11 26.07
C VAL A 765 14.63 5.00 27.06
N LEU A 766 15.39 5.36 28.10
CA LEU A 766 15.71 4.44 29.20
C LEU A 766 14.44 4.13 30.03
N PRO A 767 14.38 2.99 30.76
CA PRO A 767 13.17 2.55 31.47
C PRO A 767 12.70 3.42 32.66
N THR A 768 13.21 4.64 32.80
CA THR A 768 12.81 5.61 33.83
C THR A 768 12.88 7.04 33.29
N ILE A 769 11.92 7.89 33.68
CA ILE A 769 11.90 9.32 33.38
C ILE A 769 12.94 10.09 34.20
N GLY A 770 13.33 9.56 35.36
CA GLY A 770 14.34 10.13 36.25
C GLY A 770 14.07 11.58 36.69
N LYS A 771 15.12 12.32 37.06
CA LYS A 771 15.01 13.71 37.56
C LYS A 771 14.57 14.75 36.52
N PHE A 772 14.44 14.36 35.24
CA PHE A 772 14.28 15.29 34.11
C PHE A 772 12.81 15.57 33.76
N GLY A 773 11.88 14.76 34.27
CA GLY A 773 10.44 14.95 34.08
C GLY A 773 10.00 14.80 32.61
N PRO A 774 8.76 15.20 32.26
CA PRO A 774 8.17 14.99 30.93
C PRO A 774 8.81 15.81 29.80
N HIS A 775 9.81 16.63 30.12
CA HIS A 775 10.42 17.58 29.19
C HIS A 775 11.63 16.99 28.45
N ALA A 776 12.45 16.18 29.13
CA ALA A 776 13.66 15.62 28.54
C ALA A 776 13.94 14.22 29.09
N PHE A 777 14.45 13.34 28.24
CA PHE A 777 14.68 11.93 28.59
C PHE A 777 16.14 11.54 28.42
N ARG A 778 16.60 10.61 29.25
CA ARG A 778 17.85 9.90 28.97
C ARG A 778 17.59 8.86 27.89
N MET A 779 18.41 8.89 26.85
CA MET A 779 18.26 8.07 25.66
C MET A 779 19.55 7.30 25.38
N ARG A 780 19.40 6.08 24.86
CA ARG A 780 20.52 5.25 24.38
C ARG A 780 20.99 5.68 22.99
N ASP A 781 22.13 5.15 22.57
CA ASP A 781 22.62 5.21 21.19
C ASP A 781 22.75 6.63 20.60
N GLY A 782 22.96 7.62 21.47
CA GLY A 782 23.09 9.02 21.07
C GLY A 782 21.80 9.67 20.55
N ALA A 783 20.65 8.98 20.63
CA ALA A 783 19.36 9.48 20.16
C ALA A 783 18.98 10.82 20.81
N LYS A 784 18.21 11.63 20.08
CA LYS A 784 17.86 13.01 20.43
C LYS A 784 16.36 13.26 20.32
N THR A 785 15.87 14.18 21.13
CA THR A 785 14.57 14.84 20.89
C THR A 785 14.74 15.91 19.82
N VAL A 786 13.81 15.97 18.88
CA VAL A 786 13.77 16.99 17.81
C VAL A 786 12.44 17.75 17.84
N ASN A 787 12.42 18.94 17.25
CA ASN A 787 11.17 19.62 16.90
C ASN A 787 10.60 19.10 15.58
N SER A 788 9.44 19.61 15.15
CA SER A 788 8.77 19.19 13.90
C SER A 788 9.62 19.38 12.63
N ARG A 789 10.66 20.21 12.66
CA ARG A 789 11.60 20.39 11.54
C ARG A 789 12.82 19.46 11.60
N GLY A 790 12.85 18.52 12.53
CA GLY A 790 13.97 17.61 12.73
C GLY A 790 15.19 18.25 13.40
N LEU A 791 15.07 19.47 13.95
CA LEU A 791 16.16 20.12 14.67
C LEU A 791 16.19 19.66 16.12
N THR A 792 17.36 19.21 16.57
CA THR A 792 17.58 18.79 17.95
C THR A 792 17.25 19.91 18.93
N VAL A 793 16.49 19.57 19.97
CA VAL A 793 16.27 20.43 21.14
C VAL A 793 17.07 19.89 22.32
N ILE A 794 17.62 20.79 23.13
CA ILE A 794 18.52 20.44 24.23
C ILE A 794 17.96 21.09 25.50
N SER A 795 17.82 20.31 26.58
CA SER A 795 17.17 20.71 27.84
C SER A 795 15.66 20.96 27.70
N GLY A 796 14.90 21.01 28.79
CA GLY A 796 13.42 21.14 28.75
C GLY A 796 12.88 22.48 28.22
N GLU A 797 13.76 23.37 27.80
CA GLU A 797 13.47 24.71 27.28
C GLU A 797 14.35 24.95 26.03
N SER A 798 13.81 25.58 24.98
CA SER A 798 14.54 25.72 23.70
C SER A 798 14.24 27.05 22.99
N GLU A 799 15.26 27.61 22.34
CA GLU A 799 15.13 28.74 21.39
C GLU A 799 14.65 28.29 20.00
N ARG A 800 14.61 26.98 19.74
CA ARG A 800 14.17 26.39 18.47
C ARG A 800 12.68 26.06 18.50
N VAL A 801 11.87 27.03 18.93
CA VAL A 801 10.42 26.90 19.07
C VAL A 801 9.78 26.76 17.70
N VAL A 802 9.06 25.65 17.48
CA VAL A 802 8.34 25.40 16.23
C VAL A 802 6.96 24.83 16.55
N LYS A 803 5.91 25.45 16.00
CA LYS A 803 4.49 25.12 16.19
C LYS A 803 3.74 25.07 14.84
N ASP A 804 4.41 24.56 13.81
CA ASP A 804 3.88 24.52 12.44
C ASP A 804 3.02 23.28 12.17
N GLU A 805 3.41 22.12 12.70
CA GLU A 805 2.73 20.85 12.45
C GLU A 805 2.05 20.27 13.70
N ILE A 806 2.70 20.42 14.86
CA ILE A 806 2.19 19.94 16.14
C ILE A 806 2.58 20.90 17.26
N PHE A 807 1.68 21.11 18.21
CA PHE A 807 1.90 21.94 19.38
C PHE A 807 0.87 21.61 20.47
N LEU A 808 1.06 22.16 21.67
CA LEU A 808 0.08 22.04 22.75
C LEU A 808 -0.76 23.31 22.86
N HIS A 809 -2.05 23.16 23.09
CA HIS A 809 -2.81 24.18 23.81
C HIS A 809 -2.68 23.91 25.30
N HIS A 810 -2.14 24.89 26.05
CA HIS A 810 -1.97 24.79 27.49
C HIS A 810 -2.88 25.78 28.19
N TYR A 811 -3.97 25.28 28.76
CA TYR A 811 -4.99 26.05 29.47
C TYR A 811 -4.58 26.24 30.93
N TRP A 812 -3.56 27.07 31.13
CA TRP A 812 -2.86 27.18 32.41
C TRP A 812 -3.80 27.59 33.56
N THR A 813 -4.63 28.61 33.33
CA THR A 813 -5.52 29.17 34.35
C THR A 813 -6.94 28.64 34.28
N ARG A 814 -7.50 28.46 33.07
CA ARG A 814 -8.96 28.24 32.88
C ARG A 814 -9.75 29.35 33.61
N SER A 815 -10.98 29.12 34.09
CA SER A 815 -11.74 30.16 34.79
C SER A 815 -11.14 30.55 36.15
N GLU A 816 -11.51 31.71 36.70
CA GLU A 816 -11.05 32.13 38.03
C GLU A 816 -11.38 31.08 39.12
N GLU A 817 -12.55 30.47 39.06
CA GLU A 817 -12.99 29.38 39.95
C GLU A 817 -12.12 28.13 39.82
N GLU A 818 -11.87 27.67 38.58
CA GLU A 818 -11.01 26.52 38.32
C GLU A 818 -9.56 26.78 38.76
N PHE A 819 -9.05 28.00 38.56
CA PHE A 819 -7.74 28.39 39.05
C PHE A 819 -7.69 28.39 40.59
N ALA A 820 -8.72 28.90 41.25
CA ALA A 820 -8.82 28.86 42.72
C ALA A 820 -8.82 27.41 43.25
N ALA A 821 -9.53 26.49 42.59
CA ALA A 821 -9.48 25.06 42.92
C ALA A 821 -8.07 24.48 42.69
N LYS A 822 -7.39 24.84 41.60
CA LYS A 822 -6.00 24.46 41.32
C LYS A 822 -5.02 24.98 42.39
N LEU A 823 -5.23 26.20 42.92
CA LEU A 823 -4.44 26.74 44.02
C LEU A 823 -4.59 25.91 45.31
N GLN A 824 -5.81 25.46 45.62
CA GLN A 824 -6.08 24.63 46.80
C GLN A 824 -5.49 23.22 46.67
N ARG A 825 -5.58 22.65 45.47
CA ARG A 825 -5.11 21.29 45.17
C ARG A 825 -3.59 21.17 45.05
N GLY A 826 -2.93 22.22 44.53
CA GLY A 826 -1.50 22.20 44.22
C GLY A 826 -1.18 21.63 42.82
N GLY A 827 0.10 21.64 42.45
CA GLY A 827 0.58 21.13 41.16
C GLY A 827 1.05 19.68 41.24
N GLY A 828 1.17 19.00 40.08
CA GLY A 828 1.50 17.57 40.01
C GLY A 828 2.87 17.15 40.58
N ILE A 829 3.85 18.07 40.65
CA ILE A 829 5.19 17.82 41.23
C ILE A 829 5.36 18.45 42.62
N HIS A 830 4.62 19.53 42.91
CA HIS A 830 4.75 20.28 44.16
C HIS A 830 3.35 20.64 44.67
N LYS A 831 2.99 20.07 45.82
CA LYS A 831 1.66 20.22 46.44
C LYS A 831 1.45 21.56 47.17
N THR A 832 2.49 22.39 47.34
CA THR A 832 2.41 23.69 48.04
C THR A 832 3.12 24.83 47.30
N ASN A 833 2.59 26.06 47.45
CA ASN A 833 3.25 27.35 47.18
C ASN A 833 3.79 27.66 45.76
N ARG A 834 3.45 26.90 44.72
CA ARG A 834 3.90 27.20 43.35
C ARG A 834 3.09 28.30 42.64
N PHE A 835 1.82 28.45 43.00
CA PHE A 835 0.87 29.32 42.30
C PHE A 835 0.26 30.32 43.28
N ASN A 836 0.05 31.55 42.83
CA ASN A 836 -0.63 32.60 43.57
C ASN A 836 -1.49 33.43 42.60
N THR A 837 -2.31 34.33 43.13
CA THR A 837 -3.19 35.20 42.32
C THR A 837 -2.40 36.07 41.32
N GLY A 838 -1.16 36.45 41.63
CA GLY A 838 -0.28 37.16 40.71
C GLY A 838 0.06 36.37 39.43
N HIS A 839 0.08 35.03 39.49
CA HIS A 839 0.29 34.20 38.29
C HIS A 839 -0.90 34.28 37.33
N MET A 840 -2.13 34.29 37.84
CA MET A 840 -3.32 34.44 36.99
C MET A 840 -3.32 35.80 36.31
N THR A 841 -3.04 36.87 37.07
CA THR A 841 -2.91 38.22 36.50
C THR A 841 -1.81 38.28 35.43
N PHE A 842 -0.66 37.65 35.65
CA PHE A 842 0.42 37.57 34.66
C PHE A 842 -0.03 36.84 33.38
N VAL A 843 -0.67 35.68 33.51
CA VAL A 843 -1.14 34.90 32.35
C VAL A 843 -2.19 35.69 31.56
N ASP A 844 -3.18 36.29 32.24
CA ASP A 844 -4.25 37.02 31.57
C ASP A 844 -3.79 38.33 30.92
N THR A 845 -2.86 39.05 31.56
CA THR A 845 -2.25 40.24 30.94
C THR A 845 -1.37 39.89 29.74
N THR A 846 -0.88 38.65 29.66
CA THR A 846 -0.07 38.16 28.53
C THR A 846 -0.95 37.56 27.41
N CYS A 847 -2.04 36.89 27.76
CA CYS A 847 -2.92 36.20 26.83
C CYS A 847 -3.94 37.16 26.18
N THR A 848 -3.48 37.98 25.24
CA THR A 848 -4.30 39.02 24.60
C THR A 848 -4.74 38.69 23.18
N LEU A 849 -4.16 37.66 22.54
CA LEU A 849 -4.41 37.30 21.14
C LEU A 849 -5.64 36.39 20.99
N ASP A 850 -6.42 36.60 19.93
CA ASP A 850 -7.51 35.69 19.54
C ASP A 850 -6.96 34.47 18.80
N CYS A 851 -6.96 33.33 19.47
CA CYS A 851 -6.38 32.08 18.99
C CYS A 851 -7.49 31.05 18.71
N LEU A 852 -8.15 31.23 17.56
CA LEU A 852 -9.35 30.46 17.17
C LEU A 852 -9.06 29.05 16.64
N ASP A 853 -7.79 28.63 16.60
CA ASP A 853 -7.40 27.26 16.24
C ASP A 853 -8.06 26.22 17.17
N ALA A 854 -8.47 26.62 18.38
CA ALA A 854 -9.17 25.77 19.34
C ALA A 854 -10.63 25.48 18.96
N VAL A 855 -11.27 26.41 18.22
CA VAL A 855 -12.69 26.33 17.83
C VAL A 855 -12.87 25.59 16.50
N ARG A 856 -11.89 25.70 15.59
CA ARG A 856 -11.93 25.13 14.23
C ARG A 856 -11.99 23.59 14.15
N TYR A 857 -11.77 22.88 15.26
CA TYR A 857 -11.77 21.40 15.32
C TYR A 857 -12.86 20.83 16.23
N THR A 858 -13.99 21.53 16.38
CA THR A 858 -15.14 21.05 17.18
C THR A 858 -16.48 21.04 16.45
N SER A 859 -16.58 21.63 15.25
CA SER A 859 -17.87 21.73 14.55
C SER A 859 -18.17 20.49 13.71
N ASP A 860 -18.36 19.36 14.39
CA ASP A 860 -19.24 18.28 13.93
C ASP A 860 -20.12 17.93 15.13
N SER A 861 -21.44 18.10 14.96
CA SER A 861 -22.54 17.98 15.93
C SER A 861 -22.86 19.21 16.80
N GLU A 862 -23.79 20.05 16.32
CA GLU A 862 -25.04 20.42 17.01
C GLU A 862 -25.91 21.35 16.14
N GLY A 863 -27.17 20.97 15.96
CA GLY A 863 -28.34 21.87 15.92
C GLY A 863 -28.48 22.92 14.81
N ALA A 864 -29.49 22.71 13.96
CA ALA A 864 -30.09 23.74 13.13
C ALA A 864 -30.58 24.97 13.92
N GLN A 865 -30.28 26.17 13.42
CA GLN A 865 -31.23 27.27 13.18
C GLN A 865 -30.59 28.36 12.29
#